data_AF-A0A2Y9R9Q6-F1
#
_entry.id   AF-A0A2Y9R9Q6-F1
#
_cell.length_a   1.000
_cell.length_b   1.000
_cell.length_c   1.000
_cell.angle_alpha   90.00
_cell.angle_beta   90.00
_cell.angle_gamma   90.00
#
_symmetry.space_group_name_H-M   'P 1'
#
loop_
_entity.id
_entity.type
_entity.pdbx_description
1 polymer ?
#
loop_
_entity_poly.entity_id
_entity_poly.type
_entity_poly.pdbx_seq_one_letter_code
_entity_poly.pdbx_strand_id
1 'polypeptide(L)'
;MAKSSSVGKDNYKDSEGEMIFPAEGNYALPQEGDGEARLGSSESTLPSRKRSRSFEEDSNQATGTSQWDGVSKKTPRHHFSLSCTRPREVRQEAEDYLSQLSTESGETNQEIEDIGPDSIPDTYYGLLGTLTCQEPPSLICSLPSEVLRHIFAFLPVEDLYWNLSLVCHLWKEIISDPLFIPWKKLYYRYLMNEEQAVSKVDSILLNYGIEKESELCVLNLIRYTATTKCSPSVNPERVLWSLRDHPLLPEAEACVRQHLPDLFIAAGGVNVWALVAAIVLLSSNVNDIQQLLFCLRRPSSTVTMPDITETLYCIAVLLYAMREKGINISNRIHYNIFYCLYLQENSCTQITKVKEEPSVWPGKKTTIQLTNEQQLILNHKMEPLQVVKIMAFAGTGKTSTLVKYAEKWSESRFLYVTFNKSIAKQAELVFPSNVICKTFHSMAYGHVGRKYQSKKKLNLFKLTPFMVNSVLAEGKGGFIRAKLVCKTLENFFASADEELTIDHVPIWCKNSQGQRVMVEQSEKLNGVLEASRLWDNMRKLGECKEEAYQMTHDGYLKLWQLSKPLLASFDAIFVDEAQDCTPAIMNIVLSQPCGKIFVGDPHQQIYTFRGAVNALFTVPHTHVFYLTQSFRFGVEIAYVGATILDVCKRVRRKTLVGGNHQSGIRGDTKGQVALLSRTNANVFDEAVRVTEGEVPSKIHLIGGIKSFGLDRIIDIWILLQPEEERKKQNLIIKDKFIRRWVHKEGFSGLKRYVTAAEDKELEAKIAVVEKYNIRIPELVERIGKCHIEDLDFAEYILGTVHKAKGLEFDTVHVLDDFVKVPCARHNLAQLPHFRVESFSEDEWNLLYVAVTRAKKRLIMTKSLENILTLAGEYFLQAELTSNVLKTGVVRCCVGQCNNAIPVDTALTMKKLPITYSNRKENKGGYLCHSCAEQRIGPLTFLTASPERVHSMDRTIENIVLPRHEALLFLVF
;
A
#
# COMPACT_ATOMS: atom_id res chain seq x y z
N MET A 1 -53.68 5.78 24.83
CA MET A 1 -55.10 5.68 25.23
C MET A 1 -55.75 4.56 24.44
N ALA A 2 -56.73 3.83 25.02
CA ALA A 2 -57.45 2.67 24.45
C ALA A 2 -56.56 1.47 24.04
N LYS A 3 -56.68 0.25 24.58
CA LYS A 3 -57.83 -0.69 24.81
C LYS A 3 -58.15 -1.56 23.58
N SER A 4 -58.53 -2.85 23.69
CA SER A 4 -58.18 -3.95 24.64
C SER A 4 -59.01 -5.21 24.37
N SER A 5 -58.39 -6.38 24.19
CA SER A 5 -58.94 -7.72 24.51
C SER A 5 -57.81 -8.76 24.49
N SER A 6 -57.59 -9.71 25.42
CA SER A 6 -58.37 -10.43 26.44
C SER A 6 -59.10 -11.69 25.93
N VAL A 7 -59.06 -12.86 26.60
CA VAL A 7 -58.30 -13.34 27.78
C VAL A 7 -58.32 -14.88 27.80
N GLY A 8 -57.37 -15.54 28.47
CA GLY A 8 -57.42 -16.99 28.73
C GLY A 8 -56.38 -17.45 29.76
N LYS A 9 -56.86 -17.93 30.91
CA LYS A 9 -56.12 -18.58 32.02
C LYS A 9 -56.84 -19.92 32.34
N ASP A 10 -56.25 -20.93 32.99
CA ASP A 10 -55.75 -20.91 34.37
C ASP A 10 -54.88 -22.15 34.73
N ASN A 11 -53.81 -21.92 35.52
CA ASN A 11 -53.23 -22.75 36.62
C ASN A 11 -52.73 -24.20 36.32
N TYR A 12 -51.83 -24.82 37.11
CA TYR A 12 -51.40 -24.60 38.51
C TYR A 12 -49.95 -25.11 38.80
N LYS A 13 -49.22 -24.41 39.69
CA LYS A 13 -48.18 -24.88 40.66
C LYS A 13 -46.79 -25.44 40.20
N ASP A 14 -45.80 -24.57 40.29
CA ASP A 14 -44.65 -24.57 41.24
C ASP A 14 -43.84 -25.85 41.58
N SER A 15 -42.51 -25.76 41.39
CA SER A 15 -41.44 -26.32 42.24
C SER A 15 -40.17 -25.47 42.06
N GLU A 16 -39.30 -25.36 43.07
CA GLU A 16 -38.16 -24.43 43.11
C GLU A 16 -36.80 -25.08 42.71
N GLY A 17 -35.77 -24.26 42.43
CA GLY A 17 -34.36 -24.72 42.34
C GLY A 17 -33.44 -23.85 41.47
N GLU A 18 -32.37 -23.29 42.04
CA GLU A 18 -31.44 -22.37 41.36
C GLU A 18 -30.05 -22.97 41.01
N MET A 19 -29.50 -22.47 39.89
CA MET A 19 -28.09 -22.04 39.67
C MET A 19 -26.85 -22.98 39.67
N ILE A 20 -25.93 -22.59 38.75
CA ILE A 20 -24.44 -22.63 38.79
C ILE A 20 -23.64 -23.81 38.15
N PHE A 21 -22.50 -23.39 37.55
CA PHE A 21 -21.41 -24.07 36.82
C PHE A 21 -20.43 -24.86 37.75
N PRO A 22 -19.21 -25.32 37.33
CA PRO A 22 -18.60 -25.58 36.00
C PRO A 22 -17.96 -27.00 35.90
N ALA A 23 -17.17 -27.29 34.84
CA ALA A 23 -16.12 -28.33 34.89
C ALA A 23 -14.96 -28.12 33.89
N GLU A 24 -13.72 -28.15 34.39
CA GLU A 24 -12.50 -28.62 33.70
C GLU A 24 -11.91 -29.77 34.54
N GLY A 25 -11.09 -30.66 33.97
CA GLY A 25 -10.29 -31.61 34.76
C GLY A 25 -9.77 -32.85 34.02
N ASN A 26 -8.48 -33.14 34.19
CA ASN A 26 -7.85 -34.42 33.81
C ASN A 26 -8.02 -35.47 34.93
N TYR A 27 -7.86 -36.77 34.61
CA TYR A 27 -6.99 -37.72 35.34
C TYR A 27 -6.84 -39.05 34.53
N ALA A 28 -6.04 -40.01 34.99
CA ALA A 28 -5.59 -41.18 34.20
C ALA A 28 -5.29 -42.44 35.07
N LEU A 29 -4.86 -43.55 34.41
CA LEU A 29 -4.33 -44.84 34.95
C LEU A 29 -5.38 -45.90 35.38
N PRO A 30 -5.04 -47.22 35.47
CA PRO A 30 -4.12 -48.03 34.64
C PRO A 30 -4.54 -49.52 34.37
N GLN A 31 -3.64 -50.26 33.67
CA GLN A 31 -3.29 -51.70 33.80
C GLN A 31 -4.18 -52.85 33.24
N GLU A 32 -3.62 -53.57 32.24
CA GLU A 32 -3.51 -55.03 31.96
C GLU A 32 -2.89 -55.16 30.53
N GLY A 33 -2.22 -56.22 30.04
CA GLY A 33 -1.73 -57.51 30.54
C GLY A 33 -0.91 -58.22 29.40
N ASP A 34 -0.01 -59.17 29.70
CA ASP A 34 1.01 -59.69 28.75
C ASP A 34 0.51 -60.68 27.66
N GLY A 35 1.29 -60.83 26.57
CA GLY A 35 1.13 -61.92 25.58
C GLY A 35 2.09 -61.88 24.37
N GLU A 36 3.01 -62.85 24.26
CA GLU A 36 3.97 -62.99 23.13
C GLU A 36 3.42 -63.77 21.91
N ALA A 37 3.83 -63.40 20.69
CA ALA A 37 3.97 -64.30 19.54
C ALA A 37 5.01 -63.76 18.52
N ARG A 38 5.59 -64.62 17.66
CA ARG A 38 6.72 -64.30 16.75
C ARG A 38 6.37 -64.54 15.27
N LEU A 39 7.32 -64.16 14.38
CA LEU A 39 7.38 -64.32 12.90
C LEU A 39 6.66 -63.21 12.09
N GLY A 40 7.26 -62.59 11.05
CA GLY A 40 8.68 -62.59 10.63
C GLY A 40 8.91 -62.06 9.19
N SER A 41 9.89 -61.16 9.00
CA SER A 41 10.44 -60.64 7.70
C SER A 41 9.48 -59.91 6.73
N SER A 42 9.89 -58.91 5.92
CA SER A 42 11.12 -58.08 5.87
C SER A 42 10.92 -56.88 4.90
N GLU A 43 11.72 -55.82 5.04
CA GLU A 43 11.82 -54.62 4.15
C GLU A 43 10.58 -53.69 4.14
N SER A 44 10.67 -52.36 3.95
CA SER A 44 11.80 -51.46 3.65
C SER A 44 11.70 -50.11 4.42
N THR A 45 12.83 -49.43 4.65
CA THR A 45 12.97 -48.12 5.37
C THR A 45 12.23 -46.96 4.68
N LEU A 46 11.69 -45.93 5.37
CA LEU A 46 12.43 -44.84 6.06
C LEU A 46 11.52 -44.00 6.99
N PRO A 47 12.00 -43.53 8.16
CA PRO A 47 11.40 -42.42 8.90
C PRO A 47 12.32 -41.20 9.05
N SER A 48 11.72 -40.03 9.34
CA SER A 48 12.44 -38.77 9.58
C SER A 48 12.78 -38.54 11.07
N ARG A 49 13.86 -37.80 11.36
CA ARG A 49 13.79 -36.51 12.11
C ARG A 49 15.15 -35.83 12.38
N LYS A 50 15.07 -34.50 12.40
CA LYS A 50 15.87 -33.50 13.16
C LYS A 50 16.99 -34.03 14.07
N ARG A 51 18.19 -33.41 13.97
CA ARG A 51 18.66 -32.48 15.02
C ARG A 51 19.81 -31.56 14.58
N SER A 52 19.98 -30.51 15.40
CA SER A 52 20.98 -29.45 15.36
C SER A 52 22.43 -29.93 15.55
N ARG A 53 23.38 -29.17 14.99
CA ARG A 53 24.74 -29.03 15.52
C ARG A 53 25.22 -27.58 15.43
N SER A 54 25.60 -27.01 16.56
CA SER A 54 26.79 -26.17 16.65
C SER A 54 28.01 -27.07 16.75
N PHE A 55 29.20 -26.57 16.40
CA PHE A 55 30.48 -27.03 16.96
C PHE A 55 31.52 -25.94 16.78
N GLU A 56 32.42 -25.82 17.76
CA GLU A 56 33.56 -24.91 17.75
C GLU A 56 34.81 -25.61 17.19
N GLU A 57 35.93 -24.88 17.29
CA GLU A 57 37.27 -25.20 16.84
C GLU A 57 37.77 -26.58 17.27
N ASP A 58 38.65 -27.17 16.45
CA ASP A 58 39.80 -27.91 16.98
C ASP A 58 41.00 -27.78 16.02
N SER A 59 42.22 -27.85 16.54
CA SER A 59 43.43 -27.65 15.75
C SER A 59 44.59 -28.50 16.26
N ASN A 60 45.31 -29.22 15.37
CA ASN A 60 46.77 -29.38 15.46
C ASN A 60 47.44 -30.08 14.26
N GLN A 61 48.52 -29.44 13.81
CA GLN A 61 49.82 -29.92 13.30
C GLN A 61 50.06 -31.39 12.82
N ALA A 62 50.37 -31.48 11.51
CA ALA A 62 51.70 -31.84 10.95
C ALA A 62 52.14 -33.30 10.59
N THR A 63 53.09 -33.34 9.63
CA THR A 63 53.93 -34.45 9.10
C THR A 63 53.28 -35.48 8.15
N GLY A 64 54.01 -35.92 7.09
CA GLY A 64 53.53 -36.95 6.14
C GLY A 64 54.02 -36.90 4.66
N THR A 65 55.32 -36.93 4.41
CA THR A 65 56.03 -36.89 3.10
C THR A 65 55.62 -37.86 1.97
N SER A 66 55.57 -37.39 0.69
CA SER A 66 56.29 -37.94 -0.51
C SER A 66 55.79 -37.31 -1.85
N GLN A 67 56.64 -36.66 -2.67
CA GLN A 67 57.23 -37.10 -3.98
C GLN A 67 56.24 -37.44 -5.11
N TRP A 68 56.43 -37.12 -6.41
CA TRP A 68 57.42 -36.38 -7.26
C TRP A 68 56.83 -36.30 -8.70
N ASP A 69 57.32 -35.62 -9.76
CA ASP A 69 58.22 -34.49 -10.12
C ASP A 69 57.89 -34.17 -11.63
N GLY A 70 58.16 -33.05 -12.31
CA GLY A 70 58.94 -31.83 -12.05
C GLY A 70 58.35 -30.62 -12.81
N VAL A 71 59.00 -29.92 -13.76
CA VAL A 71 60.34 -30.05 -14.37
C VAL A 71 60.93 -28.64 -14.61
N SER A 72 62.15 -28.37 -14.08
CA SER A 72 63.14 -27.34 -14.49
C SER A 72 62.78 -25.82 -14.56
N LYS A 73 63.70 -24.86 -14.35
CA LYS A 73 64.97 -24.80 -13.55
C LYS A 73 65.46 -23.33 -13.44
N LYS A 74 65.88 -22.93 -12.24
CA LYS A 74 66.98 -21.98 -11.90
C LYS A 74 67.06 -20.53 -12.48
N THR A 75 66.55 -19.58 -11.68
CA THR A 75 67.33 -18.45 -11.04
C THR A 75 68.05 -17.40 -11.97
N PRO A 76 68.80 -16.38 -11.49
CA PRO A 76 68.33 -14.98 -11.69
C PRO A 76 69.38 -14.00 -12.26
N ARG A 77 69.00 -12.73 -12.49
CA ARG A 77 69.89 -11.53 -12.42
C ARG A 77 69.13 -10.21 -12.53
N HIS A 78 69.58 -9.18 -11.80
CA HIS A 78 69.34 -7.78 -12.15
C HIS A 78 70.18 -7.39 -13.36
N HIS A 79 69.69 -6.47 -14.19
CA HIS A 79 70.53 -5.50 -14.90
C HIS A 79 69.77 -4.19 -15.10
N PHE A 80 70.41 -3.07 -14.75
CA PHE A 80 70.05 -1.74 -15.25
C PHE A 80 70.61 -1.57 -16.67
N SER A 81 69.89 -0.84 -17.52
CA SER A 81 70.46 -0.21 -18.71
C SER A 81 69.69 1.07 -19.08
N LEU A 82 70.37 2.22 -19.03
CA LEU A 82 69.89 3.47 -19.63
C LEU A 82 70.08 3.45 -21.17
N SER A 83 69.68 4.56 -21.81
CA SER A 83 69.98 5.03 -23.19
C SER A 83 68.79 4.96 -24.16
N CYS A 84 68.56 5.94 -25.06
CA CYS A 84 69.25 7.22 -25.23
C CYS A 84 68.43 8.33 -25.95
N THR A 85 68.70 9.59 -25.59
CA THR A 85 68.72 10.82 -26.42
C THR A 85 67.59 11.20 -27.39
N ARG A 86 66.93 12.34 -27.07
CA ARG A 86 66.76 13.58 -27.90
C ARG A 86 65.80 13.51 -29.13
N PRO A 87 65.43 14.65 -29.78
CA PRO A 87 65.93 16.03 -29.64
C PRO A 87 64.91 17.21 -29.53
N ARG A 88 65.40 18.35 -29.01
CA ARG A 88 65.14 19.77 -29.41
C ARG A 88 63.78 20.44 -29.08
N GLU A 89 63.77 21.63 -28.45
CA GLU A 89 63.99 23.04 -28.95
C GLU A 89 62.79 23.54 -29.83
N VAL A 90 62.26 24.78 -29.75
CA VAL A 90 62.59 25.99 -28.95
C VAL A 90 61.39 26.97 -28.84
N ARG A 91 61.53 28.03 -28.02
CA ARG A 91 60.73 29.28 -27.82
C ARG A 91 59.71 29.73 -28.90
N GLN A 92 58.70 30.48 -28.45
CA GLN A 92 58.37 31.91 -28.78
C GLN A 92 56.87 32.15 -28.46
N GLU A 93 56.30 33.33 -28.19
CA GLU A 93 56.64 34.68 -27.68
C GLU A 93 55.30 35.49 -27.77
N ALA A 94 55.30 36.81 -27.50
CA ALA A 94 54.15 37.73 -27.42
C ALA A 94 53.28 37.60 -26.13
N GLU A 95 52.91 38.65 -25.38
CA GLU A 95 52.46 40.04 -25.71
C GLU A 95 51.01 40.11 -26.23
N ASP A 96 50.13 41.02 -25.78
CA ASP A 96 50.11 41.92 -24.60
C ASP A 96 48.64 42.38 -24.37
N TYR A 97 48.39 43.29 -23.43
CA TYR A 97 47.42 44.42 -23.42
C TYR A 97 46.70 44.66 -22.08
N LEU A 98 47.07 45.76 -21.43
CA LEU A 98 46.39 46.43 -20.32
C LEU A 98 45.17 47.25 -20.76
N SER A 99 44.10 47.25 -19.97
CA SER A 99 43.20 48.40 -19.68
C SER A 99 41.97 47.96 -18.85
N GLN A 100 41.40 48.73 -17.92
CA GLN A 100 41.84 49.96 -17.23
C GLN A 100 40.94 50.19 -15.99
N LEU A 101 41.43 50.95 -14.99
CA LEU A 101 40.65 51.68 -13.95
C LEU A 101 39.89 50.81 -12.91
N SER A 102 39.70 51.23 -11.64
CA SER A 102 40.16 52.44 -10.92
C SER A 102 40.10 52.27 -9.38
N THR A 103 41.07 52.91 -8.70
CA THR A 103 41.04 53.67 -7.41
C THR A 103 39.75 53.66 -6.53
N GLU A 104 39.78 53.82 -5.20
CA GLU A 104 40.86 54.06 -4.19
C GLU A 104 40.28 53.93 -2.75
N SER A 105 41.13 53.67 -1.74
CA SER A 105 41.27 54.45 -0.47
C SER A 105 42.10 53.70 0.59
N GLY A 106 42.81 54.43 1.45
CA GLY A 106 43.81 53.92 2.42
C GLY A 106 43.23 53.35 3.73
N GLU A 107 44.02 52.61 4.52
CA GLU A 107 45.00 53.10 5.53
C GLU A 107 44.34 53.40 6.90
N THR A 108 44.92 53.10 8.07
CA THR A 108 46.27 52.61 8.45
C THR A 108 46.19 51.68 9.68
N ASN A 109 47.22 50.83 9.89
CA ASN A 109 47.88 50.38 11.14
C ASN A 109 47.01 49.92 12.36
N GLN A 110 47.42 48.99 13.24
CA GLN A 110 48.78 48.65 13.68
C GLN A 110 48.82 47.22 14.29
N GLU A 111 50.02 46.64 14.41
CA GLU A 111 50.25 45.25 14.85
C GLU A 111 50.30 45.08 16.39
N ILE A 112 49.93 43.88 16.86
CA ILE A 112 50.68 43.06 17.83
C ILE A 112 50.08 41.64 17.83
N GLU A 113 50.94 40.63 17.95
CA GLU A 113 50.57 39.20 17.85
C GLU A 113 50.03 38.64 19.17
N ASP A 114 49.06 37.72 19.09
CA ASP A 114 48.84 36.67 20.10
C ASP A 114 48.63 35.34 19.38
N ILE A 115 49.24 34.26 19.88
CA ILE A 115 49.48 33.03 19.12
C ILE A 115 48.33 32.05 19.28
N GLY A 116 47.35 32.15 18.38
CA GLY A 116 46.35 31.10 18.17
C GLY A 116 46.95 29.84 17.53
N PRO A 117 46.41 28.64 17.82
CA PRO A 117 46.93 27.38 17.26
C PRO A 117 46.70 27.27 15.75
N ASP A 118 47.62 26.60 15.06
CA ASP A 118 47.67 26.51 13.60
C ASP A 118 46.34 26.07 12.95
N SER A 119 45.92 26.81 11.92
CA SER A 119 44.86 26.38 11.01
C SER A 119 45.34 25.19 10.18
N ILE A 120 44.83 24.00 10.52
CA ILE A 120 45.15 22.73 9.83
C ILE A 120 44.94 22.91 8.31
N PRO A 121 45.93 22.60 7.46
CA PRO A 121 45.80 22.77 6.01
C PRO A 121 44.62 21.99 5.40
N ASP A 122 43.87 22.66 4.53
CA ASP A 122 42.60 22.20 3.94
C ASP A 122 42.76 21.07 2.87
N THR A 123 43.85 20.30 2.97
CA THR A 123 44.22 19.24 2.02
C THR A 123 43.76 17.84 2.44
N TYR A 124 43.27 17.66 3.67
CA TYR A 124 42.97 16.33 4.24
C TYR A 124 41.49 15.94 4.26
N TYR A 125 40.55 16.90 4.24
CA TYR A 125 39.14 16.62 4.57
C TYR A 125 38.12 17.01 3.50
N GLY A 126 38.47 17.85 2.52
CA GLY A 126 37.64 18.11 1.33
C GLY A 126 36.24 18.69 1.61
N LEU A 127 36.04 19.31 2.78
CA LEU A 127 34.75 19.88 3.21
C LEU A 127 34.41 21.20 2.51
N LEU A 128 35.41 21.83 1.89
CA LEU A 128 35.29 22.96 0.97
C LEU A 128 35.85 22.53 -0.40
N GLY A 129 35.18 22.91 -1.49
CA GLY A 129 35.38 22.29 -2.79
C GLY A 129 36.72 22.60 -3.46
N THR A 130 37.58 21.60 -3.61
CA THR A 130 38.85 21.69 -4.36
C THR A 130 38.63 21.68 -5.87
N LEU A 131 39.53 22.36 -6.60
CA LEU A 131 39.55 22.37 -8.07
C LEU A 131 40.02 21.04 -8.68
N THR A 132 39.88 20.93 -10.00
CA THR A 132 39.88 19.66 -10.76
C THR A 132 41.23 18.95 -10.88
N CYS A 133 41.14 17.65 -11.18
CA CYS A 133 42.20 16.78 -11.72
C CYS A 133 43.17 16.10 -10.74
N GLN A 134 42.62 15.48 -9.68
CA GLN A 134 43.10 14.20 -9.13
C GLN A 134 41.91 13.45 -8.51
N GLU A 135 41.79 12.14 -8.72
CA GLU A 135 40.82 11.32 -7.98
C GLU A 135 41.37 11.06 -6.57
N PRO A 136 40.71 11.51 -5.50
CA PRO A 136 41.18 11.23 -4.15
C PRO A 136 40.95 9.76 -3.80
N PRO A 137 41.90 9.09 -3.11
CA PRO A 137 41.63 7.79 -2.50
C PRO A 137 40.47 7.91 -1.49
N SER A 138 39.76 6.82 -1.20
CA SER A 138 38.48 6.82 -0.47
C SER A 138 38.61 7.11 1.05
N LEU A 139 38.89 8.38 1.37
CA LEU A 139 39.19 8.92 2.71
C LEU A 139 38.09 8.75 3.78
N ILE A 140 36.89 8.27 3.44
CA ILE A 140 35.84 7.96 4.43
C ILE A 140 36.34 6.90 5.43
N CYS A 141 37.19 5.96 5.00
CA CYS A 141 37.76 4.94 5.88
C CYS A 141 38.83 5.47 6.85
N SER A 142 39.30 6.71 6.69
CA SER A 142 40.24 7.39 7.60
C SER A 142 39.58 8.44 8.50
N LEU A 143 38.26 8.56 8.49
CA LEU A 143 37.54 9.45 9.41
C LEU A 143 37.56 8.90 10.85
N PRO A 144 37.65 9.77 11.89
CA PRO A 144 37.56 9.34 13.29
C PRO A 144 36.26 8.60 13.62
N SER A 145 36.31 7.73 14.64
CA SER A 145 35.19 6.85 15.02
C SER A 145 33.92 7.63 15.38
N GLU A 146 34.11 8.84 15.90
CA GLU A 146 33.10 9.80 16.36
C GLU A 146 32.35 10.39 15.16
N VAL A 147 33.11 10.76 14.11
CA VAL A 147 32.57 11.28 12.85
C VAL A 147 31.82 10.17 12.11
N LEU A 148 32.38 8.95 12.06
CA LEU A 148 31.70 7.79 11.48
C LEU A 148 30.42 7.43 12.23
N ARG A 149 30.42 7.43 13.58
CA ARG A 149 29.21 7.28 14.41
C ARG A 149 28.15 8.33 14.06
N HIS A 150 28.53 9.61 13.94
CA HIS A 150 27.59 10.66 13.54
C HIS A 150 27.03 10.45 12.13
N ILE A 151 27.84 10.09 11.13
CA ILE A 151 27.38 9.80 9.77
C ILE A 151 26.43 8.60 9.75
N PHE A 152 26.84 7.48 10.36
CA PHE A 152 26.06 6.24 10.38
C PHE A 152 24.72 6.41 11.12
N ALA A 153 24.63 7.30 12.11
CA ALA A 153 23.38 7.58 12.81
C ALA A 153 22.27 8.11 11.89
N PHE A 154 22.61 8.75 10.76
CA PHE A 154 21.65 9.24 9.75
C PHE A 154 21.25 8.19 8.70
N LEU A 155 21.93 7.03 8.62
CA LEU A 155 21.64 6.02 7.60
C LEU A 155 20.57 5.01 8.05
N PRO A 156 19.76 4.43 7.15
CA PRO A 156 18.80 3.39 7.50
C PRO A 156 19.46 2.16 8.16
N VAL A 157 18.79 1.55 9.14
CA VAL A 157 19.31 0.38 9.88
C VAL A 157 19.56 -0.83 8.98
N GLU A 158 18.73 -1.00 7.94
CA GLU A 158 18.89 -2.06 6.94
C GLU A 158 20.21 -1.89 6.17
N ASP A 159 20.58 -0.67 5.78
CA ASP A 159 21.86 -0.39 5.12
C ASP A 159 23.07 -0.56 6.06
N LEU A 160 22.93 -0.17 7.34
CA LEU A 160 24.01 -0.38 8.32
C LEU A 160 24.34 -1.88 8.47
N TYR A 161 23.33 -2.74 8.62
CA TYR A 161 23.56 -4.17 8.80
C TYR A 161 23.94 -4.89 7.49
N TRP A 162 23.31 -4.58 6.36
CA TRP A 162 23.52 -5.35 5.11
C TRP A 162 24.65 -4.82 4.23
N ASN A 163 24.89 -3.51 4.21
CA ASN A 163 25.86 -2.89 3.32
C ASN A 163 27.12 -2.43 4.08
N LEU A 164 26.98 -1.56 5.09
CA LEU A 164 28.15 -0.94 5.73
C LEU A 164 28.93 -1.91 6.64
N SER A 165 28.28 -2.89 7.26
CA SER A 165 28.95 -3.90 8.10
C SER A 165 29.95 -4.79 7.35
N LEU A 166 29.88 -4.80 6.01
CA LEU A 166 30.72 -5.61 5.12
C LEU A 166 31.94 -4.85 4.58
N VAL A 167 32.05 -3.54 4.81
CA VAL A 167 33.08 -2.68 4.21
C VAL A 167 34.44 -2.85 4.90
N CYS A 168 34.50 -2.76 6.23
CA CYS A 168 35.73 -3.00 6.99
C CYS A 168 35.45 -3.32 8.47
N HIS A 169 36.47 -3.79 9.19
CA HIS A 169 36.40 -4.13 10.61
C HIS A 169 35.95 -2.95 11.49
N LEU A 170 36.54 -1.77 11.32
CA LEU A 170 36.18 -0.56 12.09
C LEU A 170 34.69 -0.19 11.95
N TRP A 171 34.14 -0.27 10.73
CA TRP A 171 32.73 0.03 10.51
C TRP A 171 31.84 -1.04 11.15
N LYS A 172 32.22 -2.32 11.04
CA LYS A 172 31.54 -3.44 11.70
C LYS A 172 31.58 -3.33 13.23
N GLU A 173 32.68 -2.88 13.81
CA GLU A 173 32.82 -2.64 15.26
C GLU A 173 31.89 -1.52 15.73
N ILE A 174 31.91 -0.36 15.08
CA ILE A 174 30.99 0.75 15.37
C ILE A 174 29.52 0.30 15.24
N ILE A 175 29.19 -0.44 14.19
CA ILE A 175 27.82 -0.91 13.94
C ILE A 175 27.40 -2.01 14.93
N SER A 176 28.33 -2.84 15.43
CA SER A 176 28.09 -3.83 16.50
C SER A 176 27.92 -3.19 17.87
N ASP A 177 28.58 -2.05 18.09
CA ASP A 177 28.32 -1.00 19.08
C ASP A 177 26.98 -1.09 19.87
N PRO A 178 26.82 -1.77 21.05
CA PRO A 178 25.51 -1.85 21.70
C PRO A 178 25.04 -0.52 22.31
N LEU A 179 25.95 0.44 22.51
CA LEU A 179 25.65 1.82 22.93
C LEU A 179 25.48 2.77 21.74
N PHE A 180 25.89 2.38 20.53
CA PHE A 180 25.65 3.14 19.31
C PHE A 180 24.21 2.92 18.80
N ILE A 181 23.42 3.99 18.75
CA ILE A 181 22.00 4.03 18.30
C ILE A 181 21.10 2.89 18.84
N PRO A 182 21.05 2.66 20.18
CA PRO A 182 20.36 1.53 20.80
C PRO A 182 18.85 1.48 20.52
N TRP A 183 18.13 2.60 20.48
CA TRP A 183 16.69 2.65 20.24
C TRP A 183 16.34 2.40 18.79
N LYS A 184 17.04 3.03 17.84
CA LYS A 184 16.91 2.78 16.41
C LYS A 184 17.20 1.30 16.07
N LYS A 185 18.23 0.70 16.69
CA LYS A 185 18.51 -0.74 16.60
C LYS A 185 17.48 -1.63 17.31
N LEU A 186 16.84 -1.16 18.37
CA LEU A 186 15.80 -1.92 19.09
C LEU A 186 14.48 -1.89 18.31
N TYR A 187 14.12 -0.75 17.72
CA TYR A 187 12.95 -0.59 16.85
C TYR A 187 12.97 -1.56 15.67
N TYR A 188 14.10 -1.61 14.94
CA TYR A 188 14.27 -2.58 13.85
C TYR A 188 14.07 -4.03 14.31
N ARG A 189 14.72 -4.42 15.42
CA ARG A 189 14.63 -5.79 15.96
C ARG A 189 13.25 -6.14 16.50
N TYR A 190 12.54 -5.18 17.09
CA TYR A 190 11.15 -5.36 17.53
C TYR A 190 10.21 -5.54 16.32
N LEU A 191 10.35 -4.74 15.26
CA LEU A 191 9.58 -4.91 14.01
C LEU A 191 9.85 -6.25 13.31
N MET A 192 11.06 -6.78 13.46
CA MET A 192 11.44 -8.13 13.00
C MET A 192 10.94 -9.25 13.93
N ASN A 193 10.32 -8.92 15.07
CA ASN A 193 9.83 -9.83 16.10
C ASN A 193 10.93 -10.72 16.70
N GLU A 194 12.10 -10.13 16.98
CA GLU A 194 13.20 -10.80 17.70
C GLU A 194 12.84 -11.00 19.18
N GLU A 195 12.88 -12.23 19.68
CA GLU A 195 12.43 -12.59 21.03
C GLU A 195 13.11 -11.78 22.15
N GLN A 196 14.42 -11.50 22.01
CA GLN A 196 15.17 -10.68 22.97
C GLN A 196 14.73 -9.21 22.95
N ALA A 197 14.44 -8.66 21.77
CA ALA A 197 13.94 -7.30 21.62
C ALA A 197 12.53 -7.15 22.19
N VAL A 198 11.64 -8.12 21.93
CA VAL A 198 10.28 -8.15 22.47
C VAL A 198 10.32 -8.27 24.00
N SER A 199 11.07 -9.23 24.55
CA SER A 199 11.22 -9.41 26.00
C SER A 199 11.78 -8.16 26.70
N LYS A 200 12.77 -7.49 26.10
CA LYS A 200 13.33 -6.24 26.63
C LYS A 200 12.29 -5.11 26.68
N VAL A 201 11.50 -4.94 25.62
CA VAL A 201 10.46 -3.88 25.56
C VAL A 201 9.29 -4.21 26.49
N ASP A 202 8.86 -5.47 26.54
CA ASP A 202 7.84 -5.93 27.49
C ASP A 202 8.26 -5.66 28.95
N SER A 203 9.52 -5.94 29.29
CA SER A 203 10.09 -5.62 30.61
C SER A 203 10.06 -4.12 30.92
N ILE A 204 10.26 -3.27 29.91
CA ILE A 204 10.17 -1.80 30.05
C ILE A 204 8.71 -1.36 30.28
N LEU A 205 7.75 -1.94 29.55
CA LEU A 205 6.33 -1.62 29.72
C LEU A 205 5.83 -1.98 31.13
N LEU A 206 6.13 -3.19 31.60
CA LEU A 206 5.75 -3.66 32.94
C LEU A 206 6.38 -2.82 34.05
N ASN A 207 7.72 -2.60 34.00
CA ASN A 207 8.44 -1.88 35.05
C ASN A 207 8.01 -0.40 35.24
N TYR A 208 7.36 0.18 34.23
CA TYR A 208 6.84 1.56 34.29
C TYR A 208 5.30 1.62 34.30
N GLY A 209 4.60 0.49 34.46
CA GLY A 209 3.13 0.45 34.51
C GLY A 209 2.48 0.99 33.23
N ILE A 210 3.05 0.66 32.07
CA ILE A 210 2.56 1.00 30.73
C ILE A 210 1.73 -0.19 30.19
N GLU A 211 0.71 -0.54 30.98
CA GLU A 211 -0.18 -1.68 30.77
C GLU A 211 -1.56 -1.23 30.27
N LYS A 212 -2.36 -2.16 29.75
CA LYS A 212 -3.69 -1.86 29.18
C LYS A 212 -4.72 -1.53 30.27
N GLU A 213 -4.50 -2.09 31.46
CA GLU A 213 -5.26 -1.91 32.68
C GLU A 213 -4.84 -0.64 33.44
N SER A 214 -3.72 -0.01 33.04
CA SER A 214 -3.19 1.21 33.62
C SER A 214 -3.71 2.45 32.88
N GLU A 215 -4.63 3.17 33.52
CA GLU A 215 -5.15 4.45 33.02
C GLU A 215 -4.02 5.47 32.79
N LEU A 216 -2.99 5.45 33.64
CA LEU A 216 -1.85 6.37 33.56
C LEU A 216 -0.78 5.94 32.53
N CYS A 217 -0.98 4.88 31.74
CA CYS A 217 0.04 4.33 30.82
C CYS A 217 0.67 5.37 29.87
N VAL A 218 -0.10 6.33 29.35
CA VAL A 218 0.40 7.40 28.47
C VAL A 218 1.24 8.44 29.24
N LEU A 219 0.84 8.79 30.47
CA LEU A 219 1.61 9.67 31.35
C LEU A 219 2.91 8.97 31.81
N ASN A 220 2.86 7.66 32.01
CA ASN A 220 4.03 6.85 32.35
C ASN A 220 5.01 6.70 31.16
N LEU A 221 4.53 6.72 29.91
CA LEU A 221 5.41 6.86 28.72
C LEU A 221 6.16 8.20 28.74
N ILE A 222 5.50 9.31 29.11
CA ILE A 222 6.17 10.61 29.27
C ILE A 222 7.21 10.54 30.40
N ARG A 223 6.88 9.95 31.56
CA ARG A 223 7.84 9.72 32.66
C ARG A 223 9.04 8.89 32.22
N TYR A 224 8.82 7.79 31.50
CA TYR A 224 9.90 6.96 30.95
C TYR A 224 10.81 7.80 30.04
N THR A 225 10.23 8.51 29.08
CA THR A 225 10.98 9.35 28.13
C THR A 225 11.77 10.45 28.85
N ALA A 226 11.23 11.01 29.94
CA ALA A 226 11.89 11.99 30.79
C ALA A 226 13.11 11.45 31.58
N THR A 227 13.25 10.12 31.73
CA THR A 227 14.46 9.47 32.32
C THR A 227 15.60 9.27 31.32
N THR A 228 15.40 9.58 30.03
CA THR A 228 16.44 9.45 28.99
C THR A 228 17.64 10.33 29.36
N LYS A 229 18.82 9.71 29.53
CA LYS A 229 20.05 10.41 29.88
C LYS A 229 20.48 11.32 28.73
N CYS A 230 20.55 12.63 28.97
CA CYS A 230 21.16 13.57 28.03
C CYS A 230 22.65 13.28 27.83
N SER A 231 23.15 13.53 26.62
CA SER A 231 24.58 13.79 26.40
C SER A 231 25.04 14.95 27.30
N PRO A 232 26.24 14.91 27.93
CA PRO A 232 26.66 15.91 28.93
C PRO A 232 26.75 17.36 28.43
N SER A 233 26.74 17.56 27.12
CA SER A 233 26.76 18.86 26.43
C SER A 233 25.40 19.58 26.39
N VAL A 234 24.29 18.90 26.72
CA VAL A 234 22.94 19.47 26.59
C VAL A 234 22.62 20.40 27.77
N ASN A 235 22.49 21.69 27.50
CA ASN A 235 21.97 22.70 28.43
C ASN A 235 20.43 22.80 28.25
N PRO A 236 19.61 22.41 29.25
CA PRO A 236 18.15 22.35 29.09
C PRO A 236 17.50 23.71 28.79
N GLU A 237 17.94 24.80 29.42
CA GLU A 237 17.35 26.14 29.24
C GLU A 237 17.42 26.60 27.78
N ARG A 238 18.55 26.32 27.11
CA ARG A 238 18.73 26.62 25.68
C ARG A 238 17.82 25.80 24.77
N VAL A 239 17.47 24.57 25.15
CA VAL A 239 16.50 23.75 24.43
C VAL A 239 15.08 24.29 24.65
N LEU A 240 14.71 24.57 25.90
CA LEU A 240 13.43 25.20 26.24
C LEU A 240 13.24 26.54 25.50
N TRP A 241 14.28 27.37 25.41
CA TRP A 241 14.26 28.59 24.61
C TRP A 241 14.02 28.31 23.12
N SER A 242 14.72 27.32 22.56
CA SER A 242 14.62 26.96 21.13
C SER A 242 13.25 26.38 20.75
N LEU A 243 12.52 25.80 21.72
CA LEU A 243 11.17 25.26 21.55
C LEU A 243 10.05 26.32 21.60
N ARG A 244 10.33 27.57 22.01
CA ARG A 244 9.30 28.61 22.24
C ARG A 244 8.40 28.92 21.05
N ASP A 245 8.92 28.74 19.83
CA ASP A 245 8.18 28.99 18.59
C ASP A 245 7.30 27.80 18.16
N HIS A 246 7.31 26.69 18.91
CA HIS A 246 6.55 25.49 18.56
C HIS A 246 5.05 25.65 18.87
N PRO A 247 4.14 25.43 17.90
CA PRO A 247 2.71 25.76 18.05
C PRO A 247 1.96 24.94 19.12
N LEU A 248 2.50 23.79 19.54
CA LEU A 248 1.93 22.94 20.60
C LEU A 248 2.68 23.04 21.95
N LEU A 249 3.68 23.93 22.09
CA LEU A 249 4.36 24.11 23.38
C LEU A 249 3.41 24.57 24.50
N PRO A 250 2.48 25.53 24.30
CA PRO A 250 1.57 25.97 25.36
C PRO A 250 0.70 24.82 25.89
N GLU A 251 0.19 23.98 24.98
CA GLU A 251 -0.60 22.80 25.31
C GLU A 251 0.22 21.72 26.03
N ALA A 252 1.46 21.47 25.57
CA ALA A 252 2.36 20.50 26.19
C ALA A 252 2.80 20.94 27.61
N GLU A 253 3.14 22.22 27.80
CA GLU A 253 3.40 22.79 29.12
C GLU A 253 2.19 22.68 30.04
N ALA A 254 0.99 22.97 29.54
CA ALA A 254 -0.24 22.87 30.31
C ALA A 254 -0.52 21.44 30.77
N CYS A 255 -0.35 20.46 29.88
CA CYS A 255 -0.45 19.02 30.18
C CYS A 255 0.53 18.59 31.27
N VAL A 256 1.83 18.83 31.07
CA VAL A 256 2.88 18.40 32.03
C VAL A 256 2.72 19.11 33.37
N ARG A 257 2.38 20.41 33.39
CA ARG A 257 2.17 21.19 34.62
C ARG A 257 0.96 20.71 35.43
N GLN A 258 -0.10 20.19 34.80
CA GLN A 258 -1.29 19.69 35.51
C GLN A 258 -1.18 18.21 35.92
N HIS A 259 -0.55 17.36 35.10
CA HIS A 259 -0.60 15.90 35.27
C HIS A 259 0.74 15.25 35.67
N LEU A 260 1.86 15.96 35.54
CA LEU A 260 3.22 15.49 35.84
C LEU A 260 4.03 16.56 36.62
N PRO A 261 3.53 17.07 37.76
CA PRO A 261 4.23 18.09 38.55
C PRO A 261 5.59 17.60 39.08
N ASP A 262 5.78 16.29 39.18
CA ASP A 262 7.05 15.62 39.48
C ASP A 262 8.17 15.92 38.46
N LEU A 263 7.83 16.36 37.25
CA LEU A 263 8.77 16.70 36.17
C LEU A 263 9.02 18.22 36.03
N PHE A 264 8.56 19.02 37.01
CA PHE A 264 8.71 20.48 37.04
C PHE A 264 9.78 20.89 38.08
N ILE A 265 10.97 21.28 37.61
CA ILE A 265 12.11 21.59 38.49
C ILE A 265 11.96 23.00 39.07
N ALA A 266 11.81 23.09 40.39
CA ALA A 266 11.49 24.30 41.14
C ALA A 266 12.47 25.50 40.97
N ALA A 267 13.64 25.28 40.37
CA ALA A 267 14.64 26.31 40.10
C ALA A 267 15.13 26.34 38.62
N GLY A 268 14.52 25.57 37.72
CA GLY A 268 15.05 25.38 36.34
C GLY A 268 14.04 25.04 35.24
N GLY A 269 12.74 24.98 35.54
CA GLY A 269 11.69 24.76 34.53
C GLY A 269 11.32 23.29 34.28
N VAL A 270 10.66 23.03 33.15
CA VAL A 270 10.12 21.70 32.81
C VAL A 270 11.20 20.79 32.22
N ASN A 271 11.14 19.50 32.52
CA ASN A 271 11.96 18.50 31.82
C ASN A 271 11.73 18.56 30.29
N VAL A 272 12.81 18.80 29.54
CA VAL A 272 12.81 18.96 28.07
C VAL A 272 12.23 17.74 27.36
N TRP A 273 12.63 16.53 27.75
CA TRP A 273 12.18 15.30 27.10
C TRP A 273 10.73 14.96 27.45
N ALA A 274 10.24 15.39 28.63
CA ALA A 274 8.82 15.33 28.96
C ALA A 274 7.97 16.22 28.02
N LEU A 275 8.44 17.45 27.73
CA LEU A 275 7.79 18.33 26.76
C LEU A 275 7.87 17.78 25.33
N VAL A 276 9.01 17.22 24.91
CA VAL A 276 9.15 16.55 23.60
C VAL A 276 8.15 15.40 23.47
N ALA A 277 8.03 14.53 24.48
CA ALA A 277 7.05 13.45 24.48
C ALA A 277 5.60 13.96 24.45
N ALA A 278 5.28 14.99 25.24
CA ALA A 278 3.95 15.61 25.24
C ALA A 278 3.60 16.26 23.89
N ILE A 279 4.52 17.00 23.26
CA ILE A 279 4.34 17.58 21.91
C ILE A 279 4.09 16.48 20.87
N VAL A 280 4.84 15.37 20.94
CA VAL A 280 4.67 14.23 20.02
C VAL A 280 3.31 13.54 20.23
N LEU A 281 2.90 13.29 21.47
CA LEU A 281 1.60 12.68 21.80
C LEU A 281 0.40 13.58 21.45
N LEU A 282 0.56 14.90 21.53
CA LEU A 282 -0.45 15.89 21.11
C LEU A 282 -0.40 16.20 19.60
N SER A 283 0.56 15.62 18.85
CA SER A 283 0.73 15.91 17.42
C SER A 283 -0.46 15.41 16.59
N SER A 284 -1.06 16.33 15.85
CA SER A 284 -2.20 16.07 14.96
C SER A 284 -1.76 15.62 13.57
N ASN A 285 -0.54 16.00 13.16
CA ASN A 285 -0.02 15.78 11.81
C ASN A 285 1.52 15.78 11.78
N VAL A 286 2.10 15.38 10.64
CA VAL A 286 3.56 15.33 10.44
C VAL A 286 4.26 16.68 10.54
N ASN A 287 3.65 17.78 10.09
CA ASN A 287 4.29 19.09 10.18
C ASN A 287 4.53 19.49 11.63
N ASP A 288 3.67 19.08 12.59
CA ASP A 288 3.90 19.34 14.01
C ASP A 288 5.26 18.75 14.46
N ILE A 289 5.57 17.51 14.09
CA ILE A 289 6.87 16.88 14.39
C ILE A 289 8.01 17.47 13.54
N GLN A 290 7.75 17.92 12.31
CA GLN A 290 8.76 18.62 11.50
C GLN A 290 9.11 20.00 12.08
N GLN A 291 8.16 20.73 12.68
CA GLN A 291 8.44 21.98 13.38
C GLN A 291 9.20 21.73 14.69
N LEU A 292 8.90 20.65 15.41
CA LEU A 292 9.68 20.21 16.57
C LEU A 292 11.15 19.95 16.18
N LEU A 293 11.37 19.17 15.12
CA LEU A 293 12.70 18.92 14.55
C LEU A 293 13.39 20.22 14.09
N PHE A 294 12.66 21.15 13.46
CA PHE A 294 13.20 22.43 13.04
C PHE A 294 13.63 23.32 14.23
N CYS A 295 12.83 23.39 15.28
CA CYS A 295 13.14 24.13 16.51
C CYS A 295 14.38 23.56 17.21
N LEU A 296 14.46 22.24 17.36
CA LEU A 296 15.60 21.56 17.98
C LEU A 296 16.88 21.56 17.12
N ARG A 297 16.78 21.84 15.81
CA ARG A 297 17.90 21.99 14.86
C ARG A 297 18.55 23.38 14.83
N ARG A 298 17.99 24.37 15.51
CA ARG A 298 18.54 25.75 15.52
C ARG A 298 19.91 25.78 16.20
N PRO A 299 20.86 26.66 15.78
CA PRO A 299 22.16 26.82 16.45
C PRO A 299 22.09 27.26 17.92
N SER A 300 20.92 27.70 18.40
CA SER A 300 20.65 27.96 19.81
C SER A 300 20.47 26.69 20.65
N SER A 301 20.11 25.57 20.02
CA SER A 301 19.95 24.25 20.64
C SER A 301 21.31 23.62 20.95
N THR A 302 21.40 22.88 22.05
CA THR A 302 22.60 22.10 22.44
C THR A 302 22.40 20.59 22.26
N VAL A 303 21.28 20.18 21.68
CA VAL A 303 20.92 18.78 21.42
C VAL A 303 21.49 18.33 20.07
N THR A 304 22.12 17.15 20.01
CA THR A 304 22.59 16.58 18.75
C THR A 304 21.45 15.88 18.01
N MET A 305 21.56 15.73 16.68
CA MET A 305 20.54 15.00 15.92
C MET A 305 20.37 13.53 16.38
N PRO A 306 21.45 12.77 16.69
CA PRO A 306 21.33 11.45 17.32
C PRO A 306 20.50 11.42 18.61
N ASP A 307 20.65 12.38 19.53
CA ASP A 307 19.85 12.41 20.77
C ASP A 307 18.34 12.50 20.45
N ILE A 308 17.97 13.29 19.44
CA ILE A 308 16.58 13.50 19.03
C ILE A 308 16.03 12.29 18.28
N THR A 309 16.78 11.73 17.32
CA THR A 309 16.32 10.56 16.55
C THR A 309 16.19 9.34 17.45
N GLU A 310 17.12 9.12 18.38
CA GLU A 310 17.01 8.06 19.40
C GLU A 310 15.81 8.27 20.34
N THR A 311 15.51 9.50 20.75
CA THR A 311 14.32 9.80 21.56
C THR A 311 13.02 9.57 20.76
N LEU A 312 12.98 9.95 19.49
CA LEU A 312 11.84 9.65 18.60
C LEU A 312 11.70 8.14 18.36
N TYR A 313 12.79 7.40 18.19
CA TYR A 313 12.77 5.94 18.11
C TYR A 313 12.32 5.28 19.43
N CYS A 314 12.70 5.81 20.59
CA CYS A 314 12.21 5.39 21.89
C CYS A 314 10.67 5.51 21.97
N ILE A 315 10.13 6.69 21.65
CA ILE A 315 8.68 6.93 21.62
C ILE A 315 7.99 6.01 20.58
N ALA A 316 8.59 5.82 19.40
CA ALA A 316 8.05 4.93 18.37
C ALA A 316 8.00 3.45 18.82
N VAL A 317 9.06 2.93 19.46
CA VAL A 317 9.08 1.57 20.06
C VAL A 317 7.94 1.41 21.05
N LEU A 318 7.80 2.36 21.98
CA LEU A 318 6.79 2.27 23.04
C LEU A 318 5.37 2.36 22.45
N LEU A 319 5.09 3.31 21.56
CA LEU A 319 3.78 3.42 20.90
C LEU A 319 3.42 2.17 20.10
N TYR A 320 4.39 1.58 19.39
CA TYR A 320 4.18 0.35 18.63
C TYR A 320 3.93 -0.85 19.55
N ALA A 321 4.69 -0.98 20.64
CA ALA A 321 4.53 -2.07 21.61
C ALA A 321 3.22 -1.97 22.41
N MET A 322 2.86 -0.77 22.90
CA MET A 322 1.57 -0.50 23.53
C MET A 322 0.40 -0.92 22.63
N ARG A 323 0.51 -0.65 21.32
CA ARG A 323 -0.48 -1.03 20.32
C ARG A 323 -0.57 -2.55 20.14
N GLU A 324 0.55 -3.27 20.07
CA GLU A 324 0.55 -4.74 19.98
C GLU A 324 0.05 -5.41 21.29
N LYS A 325 0.21 -4.76 22.46
CA LYS A 325 -0.48 -5.13 23.71
C LYS A 325 -1.97 -4.76 23.76
N GLY A 326 -2.51 -4.13 22.70
CA GLY A 326 -3.93 -3.81 22.57
C GLY A 326 -4.38 -2.56 23.33
N ILE A 327 -3.47 -1.68 23.75
CA ILE A 327 -3.80 -0.38 24.35
C ILE A 327 -4.39 0.55 23.27
N ASN A 328 -5.45 1.30 23.60
CA ASN A 328 -6.15 2.14 22.64
C ASN A 328 -5.42 3.48 22.41
N ILE A 329 -4.56 3.54 21.39
CA ILE A 329 -3.83 4.75 20.95
C ILE A 329 -4.04 4.94 19.44
N SER A 330 -4.02 6.19 18.96
CA SER A 330 -4.05 6.47 17.52
C SER A 330 -2.74 6.06 16.84
N ASN A 331 -2.82 5.16 15.86
CA ASN A 331 -1.69 4.77 15.01
C ASN A 331 -1.05 5.98 14.31
N ARG A 332 -1.78 7.11 14.18
CA ARG A 332 -1.30 8.34 13.56
C ARG A 332 -0.07 8.91 14.26
N ILE A 333 0.02 8.82 15.59
CA ILE A 333 1.15 9.36 16.35
C ILE A 333 2.44 8.62 15.96
N HIS A 334 2.40 7.28 15.99
CA HIS A 334 3.49 6.44 15.52
C HIS A 334 3.85 6.71 14.04
N TYR A 335 2.84 6.80 13.17
CA TYR A 335 3.04 7.10 11.75
C TYR A 335 3.67 8.47 11.51
N ASN A 336 3.29 9.52 12.28
CA ASN A 336 3.87 10.85 12.19
C ASN A 336 5.38 10.80 12.50
N ILE A 337 5.78 10.09 13.56
CA ILE A 337 7.18 9.91 13.96
C ILE A 337 7.95 9.15 12.88
N PHE A 338 7.43 7.98 12.47
CA PHE A 338 8.04 7.14 11.45
C PHE A 338 8.26 7.89 10.13
N TYR A 339 7.26 8.67 9.68
CA TYR A 339 7.35 9.46 8.46
C TYR A 339 8.46 10.53 8.55
N CYS A 340 8.61 11.20 9.70
CA CYS A 340 9.67 12.19 9.90
C CYS A 340 11.06 11.54 9.88
N LEU A 341 11.24 10.44 10.62
CA LEU A 341 12.50 9.68 10.65
C LEU A 341 12.85 9.13 9.25
N TYR A 342 11.90 8.50 8.57
CA TYR A 342 12.08 8.02 7.20
C TYR A 342 12.54 9.13 6.26
N LEU A 343 11.92 10.32 6.33
CA LEU A 343 12.34 11.46 5.51
C LEU A 343 13.73 11.97 5.87
N GLN A 344 14.16 11.94 7.14
CA GLN A 344 15.52 12.33 7.51
C GLN A 344 16.57 11.34 6.97
N GLU A 345 16.29 10.03 7.05
CA GLU A 345 17.23 8.97 6.64
C GLU A 345 17.29 8.76 5.12
N ASN A 346 16.22 9.12 4.40
CA ASN A 346 16.10 8.95 2.94
C ASN A 346 16.07 10.29 2.18
N SER A 347 16.21 11.44 2.85
CA SER A 347 16.45 12.72 2.17
C SER A 347 17.86 12.75 1.60
N CYS A 348 18.01 12.26 0.37
CA CYS A 348 19.13 12.62 -0.49
C CYS A 348 19.19 14.16 -0.54
N THR A 349 20.22 14.72 0.08
CA THR A 349 20.41 16.17 0.22
C THR A 349 20.42 16.82 -1.16
N GLN A 350 19.97 18.07 -1.27
CA GLN A 350 20.19 18.86 -2.49
C GLN A 350 21.68 19.21 -2.61
N ILE A 351 22.49 18.23 -3.05
CA ILE A 351 23.82 18.49 -3.59
C ILE A 351 23.63 19.52 -4.71
N THR A 352 24.51 20.52 -4.69
CA THR A 352 24.42 21.75 -5.46
C THR A 352 24.06 21.50 -6.92
N LYS A 353 23.25 22.41 -7.49
CA LYS A 353 22.99 22.45 -8.93
C LYS A 353 24.31 22.73 -9.69
N VAL A 354 25.04 21.67 -10.00
CA VAL A 354 26.12 21.71 -10.99
C VAL A 354 25.49 22.20 -12.29
N LYS A 355 26.01 23.32 -12.81
CA LYS A 355 25.62 23.81 -14.13
C LYS A 355 26.29 22.94 -15.18
N GLU A 356 25.68 21.81 -15.52
CA GLU A 356 25.99 21.16 -16.79
C GLU A 356 25.59 22.12 -17.93
N GLU A 357 26.47 22.24 -18.93
CA GLU A 357 26.28 23.19 -20.02
C GLU A 357 25.11 22.78 -20.94
N PRO A 358 24.44 23.75 -21.59
CA PRO A 358 23.23 23.47 -22.37
C PRO A 358 23.54 22.75 -23.68
N SER A 359 23.66 21.42 -23.62
CA SER A 359 23.61 20.57 -24.81
C SER A 359 22.30 20.84 -25.56
N VAL A 360 22.38 21.38 -26.77
CA VAL A 360 21.22 21.70 -27.60
C VAL A 360 20.36 20.44 -27.80
N TRP A 361 19.09 20.49 -27.38
CA TRP A 361 17.91 19.82 -27.96
C TRP A 361 16.66 20.21 -27.12
N PRO A 362 15.49 20.49 -27.72
CA PRO A 362 14.33 21.01 -27.00
C PRO A 362 13.51 19.94 -26.28
N GLY A 363 14.03 19.45 -25.14
CA GLY A 363 13.30 18.53 -24.25
C GLY A 363 13.81 18.59 -22.82
N LYS A 364 12.95 18.96 -21.86
CA LYS A 364 13.32 18.99 -20.43
C LYS A 364 13.55 17.57 -19.90
N LYS A 365 14.79 17.09 -19.96
CA LYS A 365 15.28 15.99 -19.11
C LYS A 365 15.31 16.49 -17.66
N THR A 366 14.19 16.41 -16.96
CA THR A 366 14.18 16.60 -15.51
C THR A 366 14.95 15.46 -14.85
N THR A 367 16.07 15.78 -14.21
CA THR A 367 16.90 14.82 -13.48
C THR A 367 16.06 14.15 -12.39
N ILE A 368 15.73 12.87 -12.58
CA ILE A 368 14.91 12.11 -11.62
C ILE A 368 15.79 11.80 -10.41
N GLN A 369 15.52 12.45 -9.29
CA GLN A 369 16.15 12.12 -8.01
C GLN A 369 15.63 10.75 -7.55
N LEU A 370 16.54 9.79 -7.35
CA LEU A 370 16.21 8.42 -6.95
C LEU A 370 16.29 8.25 -5.44
N THR A 371 15.33 7.54 -4.84
CA THR A 371 15.41 7.14 -3.42
C THR A 371 16.52 6.11 -3.19
N ASN A 372 16.94 5.95 -1.95
CA ASN A 372 17.88 4.89 -1.55
C ASN A 372 17.36 3.50 -1.99
N GLU A 373 16.06 3.23 -1.78
CA GLU A 373 15.38 2.00 -2.24
C GLU A 373 15.53 1.76 -3.76
N GLN A 374 15.40 2.81 -4.57
CA GLN A 374 15.60 2.74 -6.02
C GLN A 374 17.07 2.54 -6.40
N GLN A 375 17.99 3.19 -5.69
CA GLN A 375 19.43 3.04 -5.92
C GLN A 375 19.91 1.61 -5.60
N LEU A 376 19.40 0.97 -4.55
CA LEU A 376 19.67 -0.44 -4.24
C LEU A 376 19.25 -1.36 -5.40
N ILE A 377 18.04 -1.16 -5.95
CA ILE A 377 17.55 -1.91 -7.13
C ILE A 377 18.44 -1.67 -8.36
N LEU A 378 18.90 -0.44 -8.59
CA LEU A 378 19.80 -0.11 -9.70
C LEU A 378 21.22 -0.67 -9.50
N ASN A 379 21.66 -0.88 -8.27
CA ASN A 379 22.98 -1.43 -7.94
C ASN A 379 23.02 -2.96 -7.99
N HIS A 380 21.87 -3.63 -7.93
CA HIS A 380 21.76 -5.05 -8.24
C HIS A 380 22.08 -5.33 -9.71
N LYS A 381 23.06 -6.21 -9.98
CA LYS A 381 23.29 -6.78 -11.32
C LYS A 381 22.48 -8.06 -11.47
N MET A 382 21.62 -8.12 -12.48
CA MET A 382 20.91 -9.35 -12.83
C MET A 382 21.86 -10.39 -13.43
N GLU A 383 21.88 -11.59 -12.82
CA GLU A 383 22.54 -12.78 -13.37
C GLU A 383 21.51 -13.77 -13.95
N PRO A 384 21.93 -14.73 -14.80
CA PRO A 384 21.05 -15.78 -15.33
C PRO A 384 20.29 -16.53 -14.24
N LEU A 385 19.10 -17.03 -14.59
CA LEU A 385 18.14 -17.70 -13.71
C LEU A 385 17.60 -16.90 -12.50
N GLN A 386 18.24 -15.80 -12.06
CA GLN A 386 17.80 -15.01 -10.90
C GLN A 386 16.35 -14.54 -11.02
N VAL A 387 15.65 -14.52 -9.88
CA VAL A 387 14.29 -13.99 -9.75
C VAL A 387 14.29 -12.90 -8.68
N VAL A 388 14.24 -11.66 -9.13
CA VAL A 388 14.11 -10.47 -8.28
C VAL A 388 12.65 -10.07 -8.19
N LYS A 389 12.19 -9.73 -6.98
CA LYS A 389 10.90 -9.09 -6.74
C LYS A 389 11.10 -7.64 -6.31
N ILE A 390 10.26 -6.74 -6.80
CA ILE A 390 10.18 -5.34 -6.37
C ILE A 390 8.76 -5.10 -5.83
N MET A 391 8.64 -5.11 -4.50
CA MET A 391 7.40 -5.00 -3.75
C MET A 391 7.07 -3.51 -3.55
N ALA A 392 6.28 -2.95 -4.46
CA ALA A 392 6.18 -1.50 -4.64
C ALA A 392 4.74 -0.99 -4.45
N PHE A 393 4.51 -0.14 -3.44
CA PHE A 393 3.18 0.42 -3.17
C PHE A 393 2.67 1.38 -4.27
N ALA A 394 1.53 2.02 -4.03
CA ALA A 394 0.93 2.97 -4.95
C ALA A 394 1.78 4.24 -5.13
N GLY A 395 2.05 4.62 -6.38
CA GLY A 395 2.72 5.88 -6.73
C GLY A 395 4.25 5.89 -6.56
N THR A 396 4.87 4.77 -6.22
CA THR A 396 6.30 4.68 -5.83
C THR A 396 7.29 4.58 -6.99
N GLY A 397 6.88 4.93 -8.22
CA GLY A 397 7.78 4.98 -9.37
C GLY A 397 8.24 3.63 -9.94
N LYS A 398 7.40 2.57 -9.88
CA LYS A 398 7.70 1.23 -10.46
C LYS A 398 8.34 1.30 -11.85
N THR A 399 7.61 1.83 -12.83
CA THR A 399 8.03 1.84 -14.23
C THR A 399 9.21 2.78 -14.47
N SER A 400 9.31 3.92 -13.76
CA SER A 400 10.49 4.81 -13.85
C SER A 400 11.74 4.19 -13.23
N THR A 401 11.60 3.34 -12.21
CA THR A 401 12.73 2.54 -11.65
C THR A 401 13.23 1.53 -12.68
N LEU A 402 12.33 0.83 -13.38
CA LEU A 402 12.71 -0.07 -14.49
C LEU A 402 13.36 0.66 -15.67
N VAL A 403 12.88 1.86 -16.03
CA VAL A 403 13.50 2.69 -17.08
C VAL A 403 14.93 3.06 -16.68
N LYS A 404 15.12 3.57 -15.45
CA LYS A 404 16.44 3.97 -14.92
C LYS A 404 17.39 2.77 -14.74
N TYR A 405 16.86 1.59 -14.42
CA TYR A 405 17.61 0.33 -14.44
C TYR A 405 18.09 -0.01 -15.87
N ALA A 406 17.20 0.05 -16.87
CA ALA A 406 17.54 -0.26 -18.26
C ALA A 406 18.51 0.75 -18.90
N GLU A 407 18.44 2.03 -18.50
CA GLU A 407 19.41 3.05 -18.89
C GLU A 407 20.81 2.78 -18.32
N LYS A 408 20.90 2.36 -17.05
CA LYS A 408 22.18 2.05 -16.39
C LYS A 408 22.84 0.80 -16.99
N TRP A 409 22.05 -0.23 -17.29
CA TRP A 409 22.52 -1.48 -17.89
C TRP A 409 22.32 -1.48 -19.42
N SER A 410 22.81 -0.43 -20.08
CA SER A 410 22.57 -0.14 -21.51
C SER A 410 23.07 -1.22 -22.48
N GLU A 411 24.11 -1.97 -22.11
CA GLU A 411 24.67 -3.08 -22.88
C GLU A 411 23.76 -4.34 -22.87
N SER A 412 22.90 -4.47 -21.86
CA SER A 412 21.99 -5.61 -21.69
C SER A 412 20.65 -5.40 -22.42
N ARG A 413 20.09 -6.47 -22.96
CA ARG A 413 18.84 -6.50 -23.74
C ARG A 413 17.68 -6.96 -22.86
N PHE A 414 16.62 -6.15 -22.79
CA PHE A 414 15.49 -6.41 -21.90
C PHE A 414 14.16 -6.60 -22.62
N LEU A 415 13.30 -7.44 -22.04
CA LEU A 415 11.90 -7.59 -22.45
C LEU A 415 11.00 -7.02 -21.34
N TYR A 416 10.33 -5.89 -21.61
CA TYR A 416 9.30 -5.35 -20.72
C TYR A 416 7.93 -5.91 -21.12
N VAL A 417 7.24 -6.55 -20.18
CA VAL A 417 5.90 -7.13 -20.38
C VAL A 417 4.92 -6.67 -19.31
N THR A 418 3.76 -6.21 -19.77
CA THR A 418 2.66 -5.69 -18.93
C THR A 418 1.30 -6.20 -19.43
N PHE A 419 0.26 -6.05 -18.60
CA PHE A 419 -1.11 -6.47 -18.94
C PHE A 419 -1.84 -5.52 -19.87
N ASN A 420 -1.64 -4.20 -19.72
CA ASN A 420 -2.45 -3.22 -20.43
C ASN A 420 -1.73 -2.69 -21.69
N LYS A 421 -2.43 -2.67 -22.82
CA LYS A 421 -1.92 -2.17 -24.10
C LYS A 421 -1.66 -0.65 -24.08
N SER A 422 -2.32 0.12 -23.21
CA SER A 422 -1.98 1.55 -23.02
C SER A 422 -0.62 1.70 -22.31
N ILE A 423 -0.41 0.96 -21.22
CA ILE A 423 0.86 0.96 -20.47
C ILE A 423 2.00 0.48 -21.38
N ALA A 424 1.80 -0.59 -22.16
CA ALA A 424 2.80 -1.06 -23.12
C ALA A 424 3.19 0.02 -24.16
N LYS A 425 2.21 0.78 -24.68
CA LYS A 425 2.47 1.90 -25.60
C LYS A 425 3.17 3.09 -24.93
N GLN A 426 2.85 3.39 -23.68
CA GLN A 426 3.55 4.43 -22.92
C GLN A 426 4.99 4.00 -22.60
N ALA A 427 5.20 2.73 -22.29
CA ALA A 427 6.52 2.14 -22.12
C ALA A 427 7.35 2.16 -23.43
N GLU A 428 6.75 1.91 -24.59
CA GLU A 428 7.38 2.09 -25.92
C GLU A 428 7.86 3.53 -26.21
N LEU A 429 7.43 4.53 -25.44
CA LEU A 429 7.85 5.94 -25.57
C LEU A 429 8.85 6.42 -24.50
N VAL A 430 9.08 5.64 -23.44
CA VAL A 430 9.84 6.09 -22.25
C VAL A 430 11.03 5.18 -21.93
N PHE A 431 11.00 3.91 -22.29
CA PHE A 431 12.15 3.02 -22.11
C PHE A 431 13.24 3.25 -23.18
N PRO A 432 14.52 3.04 -22.84
CA PRO A 432 15.63 3.09 -23.80
C PRO A 432 15.58 1.95 -24.84
N SER A 433 16.31 2.11 -25.94
CA SER A 433 16.25 1.27 -27.15
C SER A 433 16.72 -0.19 -26.97
N ASN A 434 17.39 -0.50 -25.87
CA ASN A 434 17.74 -1.87 -25.45
C ASN A 434 16.55 -2.65 -24.87
N VAL A 435 15.37 -2.02 -24.71
CA VAL A 435 14.16 -2.64 -24.15
C VAL A 435 13.07 -2.84 -25.20
N ILE A 436 12.54 -4.06 -25.30
CA ILE A 436 11.35 -4.35 -26.12
C ILE A 436 10.12 -4.39 -25.22
N CYS A 437 9.25 -3.38 -25.33
CA CYS A 437 8.02 -3.26 -24.54
C CYS A 437 6.83 -3.94 -25.25
N LYS A 438 6.17 -4.93 -24.63
CA LYS A 438 5.02 -5.67 -25.21
C LYS A 438 4.00 -6.10 -24.14
N THR A 439 2.96 -6.83 -24.55
CA THR A 439 2.04 -7.54 -23.65
C THR A 439 2.04 -9.05 -23.96
N PHE A 440 1.77 -9.92 -22.98
CA PHE A 440 1.75 -11.37 -23.20
C PHE A 440 0.78 -11.78 -24.33
N HIS A 441 -0.45 -11.24 -24.33
CA HIS A 441 -1.42 -11.48 -25.41
C HIS A 441 -0.98 -10.97 -26.80
N SER A 442 -0.10 -9.97 -26.89
CA SER A 442 0.43 -9.50 -28.19
C SER A 442 1.60 -10.36 -28.69
N MET A 443 2.43 -10.90 -27.79
CA MET A 443 3.44 -11.91 -28.13
C MET A 443 2.79 -13.21 -28.59
N ALA A 444 1.84 -13.76 -27.83
CA ALA A 444 1.08 -14.96 -28.20
C ALA A 444 0.27 -14.76 -29.49
N TYR A 445 -0.25 -13.55 -29.73
CA TYR A 445 -0.93 -13.22 -30.98
C TYR A 445 0.03 -13.29 -32.18
N GLY A 446 1.26 -12.79 -32.04
CA GLY A 446 2.28 -12.85 -33.08
C GLY A 446 2.60 -14.28 -33.53
N HIS A 447 2.76 -15.21 -32.58
CA HIS A 447 3.16 -16.60 -32.84
C HIS A 447 1.98 -17.53 -33.22
N VAL A 448 0.82 -17.31 -32.60
CA VAL A 448 -0.35 -18.20 -32.70
C VAL A 448 -1.58 -17.46 -33.22
N GLY A 449 -2.00 -16.36 -32.59
CA GLY A 449 -3.27 -15.67 -32.88
C GLY A 449 -3.45 -15.23 -34.34
N ARG A 450 -2.37 -14.76 -35.00
CA ARG A 450 -2.37 -14.41 -36.44
C ARG A 450 -2.86 -15.55 -37.34
N LYS A 451 -2.58 -16.81 -36.99
CA LYS A 451 -2.97 -18.00 -37.77
C LYS A 451 -4.50 -18.22 -37.73
N TYR A 452 -5.13 -17.93 -36.58
CA TYR A 452 -6.59 -17.97 -36.45
C TYR A 452 -7.26 -16.77 -37.11
N GLN A 453 -6.64 -15.58 -37.05
CA GLN A 453 -7.16 -14.38 -37.70
C GLN A 453 -7.19 -14.52 -39.24
N SER A 454 -6.12 -15.03 -39.86
CA SER A 454 -6.07 -15.22 -41.31
C SER A 454 -7.08 -16.26 -41.83
N LYS A 455 -7.50 -17.19 -40.96
CA LYS A 455 -8.59 -18.16 -41.19
C LYS A 455 -9.96 -17.67 -40.70
N LYS A 456 -10.11 -16.38 -40.37
CA LYS A 456 -11.34 -15.73 -39.84
C LYS A 456 -11.95 -16.44 -38.61
N LYS A 457 -11.16 -17.25 -37.89
CA LYS A 457 -11.57 -18.08 -36.75
C LYS A 457 -11.12 -17.51 -35.40
N LEU A 458 -10.93 -16.19 -35.32
CA LEU A 458 -10.56 -15.48 -34.09
C LEU A 458 -11.78 -14.75 -33.53
N ASN A 459 -12.22 -15.12 -32.33
CA ASN A 459 -13.24 -14.38 -31.60
C ASN A 459 -12.59 -13.16 -30.93
N LEU A 460 -13.04 -11.97 -31.31
CA LEU A 460 -12.58 -10.69 -30.71
C LEU A 460 -13.26 -10.40 -29.36
N PHE A 461 -14.23 -11.22 -28.96
CA PHE A 461 -14.98 -11.11 -27.71
C PHE A 461 -14.69 -12.32 -26.80
N LYS A 462 -15.09 -12.20 -25.52
CA LYS A 462 -15.04 -13.33 -24.58
C LYS A 462 -16.05 -14.40 -25.00
N LEU A 463 -15.70 -15.67 -24.84
CA LEU A 463 -16.65 -16.78 -24.93
C LEU A 463 -17.81 -16.56 -23.93
N THR A 464 -19.06 -16.63 -24.40
CA THR A 464 -20.25 -16.40 -23.56
C THR A 464 -21.02 -17.70 -23.31
N PRO A 465 -21.74 -17.83 -22.18
CA PRO A 465 -22.65 -18.95 -21.95
C PRO A 465 -23.71 -19.08 -23.04
N PHE A 466 -24.15 -17.98 -23.68
CA PHE A 466 -25.05 -18.04 -24.83
C PHE A 466 -24.43 -18.77 -26.03
N MET A 467 -23.17 -18.47 -26.37
CA MET A 467 -22.45 -19.13 -27.46
C MET A 467 -22.28 -20.62 -27.18
N VAL A 468 -21.79 -20.99 -25.99
CA VAL A 468 -21.61 -22.40 -25.63
C VAL A 468 -22.96 -23.15 -25.62
N ASN A 469 -24.04 -22.53 -25.15
CA ASN A 469 -25.36 -23.15 -25.14
C ASN A 469 -25.90 -23.48 -26.56
N SER A 470 -25.39 -22.86 -27.63
CA SER A 470 -25.80 -23.21 -29.00
C SER A 470 -25.02 -24.37 -29.62
N VAL A 471 -24.05 -24.96 -28.89
CA VAL A 471 -23.28 -26.13 -29.32
C VAL A 471 -23.26 -27.28 -28.31
N LEU A 472 -23.93 -27.13 -27.17
CA LEU A 472 -24.24 -28.25 -26.27
C LEU A 472 -25.33 -29.14 -26.89
N ALA A 473 -25.31 -30.43 -26.56
CA ALA A 473 -26.26 -31.40 -27.09
C ALA A 473 -27.71 -31.09 -26.63
N GLU A 474 -28.67 -31.38 -27.51
CA GLU A 474 -30.10 -31.25 -27.20
C GLU A 474 -30.47 -32.12 -25.98
N GLY A 475 -31.39 -31.63 -25.14
CA GLY A 475 -31.71 -32.22 -23.83
C GLY A 475 -30.64 -32.01 -22.74
N LYS A 476 -29.40 -31.64 -23.08
CA LYS A 476 -28.33 -31.26 -22.12
C LYS A 476 -28.03 -29.76 -22.08
N GLY A 477 -28.62 -28.98 -22.97
CA GLY A 477 -28.48 -27.51 -23.01
C GLY A 477 -29.10 -26.80 -21.80
N GLY A 478 -28.43 -25.75 -21.33
CA GLY A 478 -28.92 -24.85 -20.29
C GLY A 478 -27.83 -23.84 -19.90
N PHE A 479 -28.21 -22.57 -19.69
CA PHE A 479 -27.23 -21.48 -19.48
C PHE A 479 -26.33 -21.69 -18.24
N ILE A 480 -26.83 -22.38 -17.20
CA ILE A 480 -26.05 -22.77 -16.01
C ILE A 480 -24.90 -23.73 -16.41
N ARG A 481 -25.20 -24.77 -17.20
CA ARG A 481 -24.21 -25.76 -17.68
C ARG A 481 -23.25 -25.12 -18.67
N ALA A 482 -23.75 -24.32 -19.60
CA ALA A 482 -22.92 -23.55 -20.52
C ALA A 482 -21.97 -22.59 -19.78
N LYS A 483 -22.40 -21.98 -18.67
CA LYS A 483 -21.55 -21.17 -17.78
C LYS A 483 -20.50 -22.03 -17.05
N LEU A 484 -20.84 -23.24 -16.59
CA LEU A 484 -19.89 -24.18 -16.00
C LEU A 484 -18.77 -24.55 -16.99
N VAL A 485 -19.14 -24.88 -18.24
CA VAL A 485 -18.19 -25.18 -19.33
C VAL A 485 -17.33 -23.97 -19.67
N CYS A 486 -17.92 -22.77 -19.83
CA CYS A 486 -17.17 -21.53 -20.01
C CYS A 486 -16.14 -21.32 -18.89
N LYS A 487 -16.54 -21.48 -17.61
CA LYS A 487 -15.64 -21.20 -16.50
C LYS A 487 -14.55 -22.27 -16.32
N THR A 488 -14.86 -23.53 -16.67
CA THR A 488 -13.86 -24.60 -16.75
C THR A 488 -12.76 -24.26 -17.77
N LEU A 489 -13.13 -23.75 -18.95
CA LEU A 489 -12.18 -23.29 -19.96
C LEU A 489 -11.41 -22.03 -19.54
N GLU A 490 -12.06 -21.05 -18.92
CA GLU A 490 -11.36 -19.88 -18.36
C GLU A 490 -10.29 -20.29 -17.33
N ASN A 491 -10.62 -21.25 -16.45
CA ASN A 491 -9.69 -21.74 -15.46
C ASN A 491 -8.51 -22.48 -16.12
N PHE A 492 -8.76 -23.29 -17.16
CA PHE A 492 -7.70 -23.99 -17.93
C PHE A 492 -6.83 -23.03 -18.76
N PHE A 493 -7.40 -21.97 -19.32
CA PHE A 493 -6.62 -20.94 -20.02
C PHE A 493 -5.77 -20.10 -19.05
N ALA A 494 -6.16 -20.02 -17.77
CA ALA A 494 -5.39 -19.37 -16.72
C ALA A 494 -4.36 -20.29 -16.04
N SER A 495 -4.56 -21.61 -16.00
CA SER A 495 -3.66 -22.57 -15.32
C SER A 495 -2.35 -22.81 -16.06
N ALA A 496 -1.36 -23.37 -15.38
CA ALA A 496 -0.10 -23.81 -16.00
C ALA A 496 -0.22 -25.18 -16.72
N ASP A 497 -1.31 -25.90 -16.47
CA ASP A 497 -1.43 -27.34 -16.67
C ASP A 497 -1.50 -27.71 -18.16
N GLU A 498 -0.92 -28.84 -18.56
CA GLU A 498 -0.82 -29.20 -19.98
C GLU A 498 -2.15 -29.73 -20.55
N GLU A 499 -3.02 -30.28 -19.69
CA GLU A 499 -4.31 -30.88 -20.06
C GLU A 499 -5.47 -30.38 -19.18
N LEU A 500 -6.70 -30.57 -19.64
CA LEU A 500 -7.92 -30.09 -18.97
C LEU A 500 -8.45 -31.14 -17.98
N THR A 501 -8.10 -30.97 -16.71
CA THR A 501 -8.47 -31.86 -15.59
C THR A 501 -9.78 -31.47 -14.88
N ILE A 502 -10.24 -32.33 -13.96
CA ILE A 502 -11.40 -32.11 -13.07
C ILE A 502 -11.25 -30.85 -12.21
N ASP A 503 -10.03 -30.51 -11.79
CA ASP A 503 -9.73 -29.39 -10.88
C ASP A 503 -10.00 -28.01 -11.50
N HIS A 504 -10.07 -27.96 -12.83
CA HIS A 504 -10.50 -26.78 -13.57
C HIS A 504 -11.99 -26.49 -13.43
N VAL A 505 -12.82 -27.48 -13.08
CA VAL A 505 -14.26 -27.30 -12.92
C VAL A 505 -14.55 -26.58 -11.60
N PRO A 506 -15.34 -25.48 -11.60
CA PRO A 506 -15.73 -24.80 -10.37
C PRO A 506 -16.32 -25.74 -9.31
N ILE A 507 -15.84 -25.64 -8.07
CA ILE A 507 -16.36 -26.39 -6.91
C ILE A 507 -17.83 -26.06 -6.64
N TRP A 508 -18.25 -24.83 -6.96
CA TRP A 508 -19.60 -24.30 -6.70
C TRP A 508 -20.23 -23.75 -7.99
N CYS A 509 -21.52 -24.01 -8.18
CA CYS A 509 -22.36 -23.37 -9.20
C CYS A 509 -23.65 -22.81 -8.56
N LYS A 510 -24.51 -22.16 -9.35
CA LYS A 510 -25.90 -21.90 -8.96
C LYS A 510 -26.80 -22.97 -9.56
N ASN A 511 -27.75 -23.48 -8.78
CA ASN A 511 -28.83 -24.34 -9.29
C ASN A 511 -29.91 -23.50 -10.01
N SER A 512 -30.93 -24.16 -10.58
CA SER A 512 -32.06 -23.50 -11.26
C SER A 512 -32.91 -22.59 -10.36
N GLN A 513 -32.73 -22.67 -9.04
CA GLN A 513 -33.39 -21.82 -8.03
C GLN A 513 -32.49 -20.64 -7.59
N GLY A 514 -31.31 -20.48 -8.20
CA GLY A 514 -30.33 -19.43 -7.89
C GLY A 514 -29.47 -19.68 -6.64
N GLN A 515 -29.69 -20.80 -5.93
CA GLN A 515 -28.94 -21.17 -4.74
C GLN A 515 -27.54 -21.68 -5.11
N ARG A 516 -26.54 -21.33 -4.30
CA ARG A 516 -25.15 -21.79 -4.50
C ARG A 516 -25.00 -23.23 -4.00
N VAL A 517 -24.80 -24.17 -4.91
CA VAL A 517 -24.65 -25.61 -4.63
C VAL A 517 -23.26 -26.10 -5.02
N MET A 518 -22.80 -27.18 -4.38
CA MET A 518 -21.54 -27.85 -4.73
C MET A 518 -21.73 -28.67 -6.01
N VAL A 519 -20.75 -28.66 -6.92
CA VAL A 519 -20.82 -29.42 -8.17
C VAL A 519 -20.48 -30.89 -7.91
N GLU A 520 -21.42 -31.79 -8.19
CA GLU A 520 -21.24 -33.23 -8.07
C GLU A 520 -20.11 -33.75 -8.98
N GLN A 521 -19.45 -34.84 -8.56
CA GLN A 521 -18.34 -35.43 -9.30
C GLN A 521 -18.74 -35.91 -10.72
N SER A 522 -19.97 -36.39 -10.86
CA SER A 522 -20.67 -36.69 -12.12
C SER A 522 -20.70 -35.47 -13.07
N GLU A 523 -21.13 -34.33 -12.56
CA GLU A 523 -21.22 -33.08 -13.31
C GLU A 523 -19.85 -32.44 -13.60
N LYS A 524 -18.84 -32.66 -12.74
CA LYS A 524 -17.47 -32.28 -13.07
C LYS A 524 -16.91 -33.08 -14.25
N LEU A 525 -17.07 -34.41 -14.25
CA LEU A 525 -16.66 -35.26 -15.36
C LEU A 525 -17.35 -34.85 -16.68
N ASN A 526 -18.66 -34.57 -16.62
CA ASN A 526 -19.40 -34.01 -17.75
C ASN A 526 -18.84 -32.65 -18.21
N GLY A 527 -18.55 -31.73 -17.29
CA GLY A 527 -17.99 -30.42 -17.58
C GLY A 527 -16.62 -30.49 -18.26
N VAL A 528 -15.75 -31.39 -17.81
CA VAL A 528 -14.45 -31.70 -18.45
C VAL A 528 -14.65 -32.20 -19.88
N LEU A 529 -15.54 -33.17 -20.11
CA LEU A 529 -15.80 -33.74 -21.43
C LEU A 529 -16.37 -32.71 -22.42
N GLU A 530 -17.27 -31.84 -21.96
CA GLU A 530 -17.87 -30.79 -22.78
C GLU A 530 -16.88 -29.64 -23.07
N ALA A 531 -16.06 -29.25 -22.08
CA ALA A 531 -14.99 -28.28 -22.25
C ALA A 531 -13.90 -28.77 -23.22
N SER A 532 -13.44 -30.02 -23.06
CA SER A 532 -12.46 -30.66 -23.94
C SER A 532 -12.95 -30.70 -25.41
N ARG A 533 -14.20 -31.11 -25.64
CA ARG A 533 -14.82 -31.09 -26.99
C ARG A 533 -14.87 -29.69 -27.60
N LEU A 534 -15.17 -28.66 -26.81
CA LEU A 534 -15.14 -27.27 -27.29
C LEU A 534 -13.70 -26.85 -27.64
N TRP A 535 -12.74 -27.16 -26.76
CA TRP A 535 -11.33 -26.83 -26.93
C TRP A 535 -10.72 -27.46 -28.20
N ASP A 536 -10.97 -28.74 -28.45
CA ASP A 536 -10.50 -29.42 -29.66
C ASP A 536 -11.15 -28.88 -30.94
N ASN A 537 -12.39 -28.40 -30.87
CA ASN A 537 -13.02 -27.69 -31.98
C ASN A 537 -12.47 -26.25 -32.16
N MET A 538 -12.06 -25.57 -31.08
CA MET A 538 -11.34 -24.30 -31.15
C MET A 538 -9.94 -24.46 -31.79
N ARG A 539 -9.20 -25.53 -31.44
CA ARG A 539 -7.84 -25.83 -31.94
C ARG A 539 -7.76 -26.06 -33.45
N LYS A 540 -8.83 -26.54 -34.09
CA LYS A 540 -8.86 -26.84 -35.54
C LYS A 540 -8.78 -25.56 -36.37
N LEU A 541 -7.86 -25.48 -37.34
CA LEU A 541 -7.60 -24.29 -38.17
C LEU A 541 -8.51 -24.11 -39.40
N GLY A 542 -9.57 -24.92 -39.55
CA GLY A 542 -10.58 -24.76 -40.60
C GLY A 542 -11.61 -23.66 -40.28
N GLU A 543 -12.26 -23.11 -41.30
CA GLU A 543 -13.36 -22.14 -41.11
C GLU A 543 -14.51 -22.77 -40.31
N CYS A 544 -15.16 -21.97 -39.45
CA CYS A 544 -16.21 -22.41 -38.52
C CYS A 544 -17.34 -21.37 -38.51
N LYS A 545 -18.60 -21.81 -38.55
CA LYS A 545 -19.77 -20.90 -38.52
C LYS A 545 -20.21 -20.58 -37.09
N GLU A 546 -19.85 -21.43 -36.14
CA GLU A 546 -20.28 -21.41 -34.75
C GLU A 546 -19.41 -20.42 -33.95
N GLU A 547 -20.03 -19.38 -33.39
CA GLU A 547 -19.38 -18.36 -32.54
C GLU A 547 -18.58 -19.00 -31.37
N ALA A 548 -19.04 -20.16 -30.88
CA ALA A 548 -18.46 -20.89 -29.75
C ALA A 548 -17.17 -21.66 -30.06
N TYR A 549 -16.94 -22.05 -31.32
CA TYR A 549 -15.73 -22.75 -31.74
C TYR A 549 -14.63 -21.79 -32.23
N GLN A 550 -14.85 -20.48 -32.17
CA GLN A 550 -13.84 -19.49 -32.55
C GLN A 550 -12.79 -19.31 -31.45
N MET A 551 -11.51 -19.22 -31.83
CA MET A 551 -10.40 -19.12 -30.88
C MET A 551 -10.44 -17.77 -30.15
N THR A 552 -10.37 -17.79 -28.82
CA THR A 552 -10.36 -16.59 -27.97
C THR A 552 -8.96 -16.05 -27.73
N HIS A 553 -8.88 -14.83 -27.18
CA HIS A 553 -7.61 -14.21 -26.77
C HIS A 553 -6.82 -15.05 -25.75
N ASP A 554 -7.51 -15.63 -24.76
CA ASP A 554 -6.87 -16.46 -23.74
C ASP A 554 -6.60 -17.89 -24.25
N GLY A 555 -7.42 -18.39 -25.19
CA GLY A 555 -7.18 -19.69 -25.83
C GLY A 555 -5.90 -19.71 -26.67
N TYR A 556 -5.62 -18.68 -27.49
CA TYR A 556 -4.34 -18.64 -28.21
C TYR A 556 -3.15 -18.34 -27.29
N LEU A 557 -3.37 -17.69 -26.14
CA LEU A 557 -2.36 -17.52 -25.09
C LEU A 557 -2.03 -18.88 -24.44
N LYS A 558 -3.03 -19.71 -24.14
CA LYS A 558 -2.84 -21.08 -23.67
C LYS A 558 -2.08 -21.92 -24.70
N LEU A 559 -2.42 -21.85 -25.99
CA LEU A 559 -1.63 -22.51 -27.04
C LEU A 559 -0.17 -22.03 -27.12
N TRP A 560 0.11 -20.75 -26.82
CA TRP A 560 1.47 -20.26 -26.75
C TRP A 560 2.21 -20.78 -25.51
N GLN A 561 1.55 -20.84 -24.34
CA GLN A 561 2.11 -21.47 -23.14
C GLN A 561 2.46 -22.94 -23.37
N LEU A 562 1.52 -23.72 -23.93
CA LEU A 562 1.71 -25.13 -24.27
C LEU A 562 2.82 -25.35 -25.32
N SER A 563 3.16 -24.34 -26.12
CA SER A 563 4.29 -24.41 -27.07
C SER A 563 5.68 -24.23 -26.43
N LYS A 564 5.76 -24.04 -25.10
CA LYS A 564 6.98 -23.92 -24.29
C LYS A 564 8.01 -22.96 -24.93
N PRO A 565 7.64 -21.68 -25.13
CA PRO A 565 8.38 -20.74 -25.96
C PRO A 565 9.69 -20.31 -25.28
N LEU A 566 10.76 -20.17 -26.06
CA LEU A 566 12.07 -19.71 -25.56
C LEU A 566 12.34 -18.26 -25.99
N LEU A 567 12.67 -17.41 -25.03
CA LEU A 567 12.91 -15.98 -25.16
C LEU A 567 14.41 -15.65 -25.01
N ALA A 568 15.27 -16.49 -25.60
CA ALA A 568 16.72 -16.48 -25.40
C ALA A 568 17.48 -15.26 -25.97
N SER A 569 16.77 -14.23 -26.47
CA SER A 569 17.35 -13.00 -27.04
C SER A 569 17.31 -11.80 -26.08
N PHE A 570 17.12 -12.06 -24.78
CA PHE A 570 17.05 -11.09 -23.69
C PHE A 570 17.83 -11.60 -22.47
N ASP A 571 18.52 -10.70 -21.79
CA ASP A 571 19.32 -11.00 -20.59
C ASP A 571 18.47 -10.96 -19.32
N ALA A 572 17.41 -10.12 -19.30
CA ALA A 572 16.34 -10.20 -18.31
C ALA A 572 14.95 -9.80 -18.84
N ILE A 573 13.91 -10.29 -18.17
CA ILE A 573 12.50 -9.97 -18.41
C ILE A 573 11.95 -9.15 -17.25
N PHE A 574 11.34 -8.02 -17.53
CA PHE A 574 10.63 -7.20 -16.55
C PHE A 574 9.12 -7.45 -16.66
N VAL A 575 8.49 -7.93 -15.59
CA VAL A 575 7.05 -8.14 -15.49
C VAL A 575 6.45 -7.06 -14.61
N ASP A 576 5.71 -6.13 -15.21
CA ASP A 576 5.05 -5.02 -14.51
C ASP A 576 3.57 -5.34 -14.23
N GLU A 577 3.03 -4.80 -13.14
CA GLU A 577 1.75 -5.18 -12.52
C GLU A 577 1.66 -6.69 -12.22
N ALA A 578 2.77 -7.29 -11.76
CA ALA A 578 2.95 -8.73 -11.55
C ALA A 578 1.90 -9.41 -10.62
N GLN A 579 1.24 -8.66 -9.73
CA GLN A 579 0.18 -9.21 -8.87
C GLN A 579 -1.06 -9.69 -9.65
N ASP A 580 -1.27 -9.24 -10.89
CA ASP A 580 -2.41 -9.63 -11.72
C ASP A 580 -2.04 -10.74 -12.75
N CYS A 581 -0.90 -11.43 -12.58
CA CYS A 581 -0.48 -12.54 -13.44
C CYS A 581 -1.36 -13.79 -13.32
N THR A 582 -1.66 -14.45 -14.45
CA THR A 582 -2.22 -15.82 -14.42
C THR A 582 -1.10 -16.87 -14.31
N PRO A 583 -1.35 -18.06 -13.72
CA PRO A 583 -0.38 -19.17 -13.72
C PRO A 583 0.18 -19.55 -15.10
N ALA A 584 -0.61 -19.48 -16.17
CA ALA A 584 -0.15 -19.66 -17.55
C ALA A 584 0.96 -18.66 -17.93
N ILE A 585 0.79 -17.38 -17.56
CA ILE A 585 1.78 -16.33 -17.80
C ILE A 585 3.02 -16.53 -16.92
N MET A 586 2.84 -16.91 -15.65
CA MET A 586 3.98 -17.23 -14.76
C MET A 586 4.79 -18.42 -15.29
N ASN A 587 4.15 -19.46 -15.81
CA ASN A 587 4.81 -20.62 -16.42
C ASN A 587 5.66 -20.22 -17.64
N ILE A 588 5.17 -19.32 -18.51
CA ILE A 588 5.95 -18.76 -19.62
C ILE A 588 7.18 -17.98 -19.12
N VAL A 589 7.05 -17.14 -18.09
CA VAL A 589 8.18 -16.30 -17.61
C VAL A 589 9.22 -17.11 -16.82
N LEU A 590 8.79 -18.02 -15.96
CA LEU A 590 9.69 -18.75 -15.06
C LEU A 590 10.51 -19.85 -15.78
N SER A 591 10.00 -20.36 -16.90
CA SER A 591 10.71 -21.36 -17.74
C SER A 591 11.86 -20.78 -18.57
N GLN A 592 12.07 -19.46 -18.58
CA GLN A 592 13.14 -18.82 -19.35
C GLN A 592 14.51 -18.96 -18.64
N PRO A 593 15.64 -19.04 -19.38
CA PRO A 593 16.98 -19.14 -18.77
C PRO A 593 17.51 -17.80 -18.23
N CYS A 594 17.04 -16.69 -18.77
CA CYS A 594 17.46 -15.33 -18.43
C CYS A 594 17.02 -14.89 -17.01
N GLY A 595 17.44 -13.70 -16.57
CA GLY A 595 16.98 -13.09 -15.32
C GLY A 595 15.50 -12.67 -15.40
N LYS A 596 14.82 -12.55 -14.26
CA LYS A 596 13.45 -12.04 -14.16
C LYS A 596 13.32 -11.01 -13.04
N ILE A 597 12.68 -9.87 -13.34
CA ILE A 597 12.29 -8.86 -12.36
C ILE A 597 10.76 -8.77 -12.35
N PHE A 598 10.12 -9.20 -11.26
CA PHE A 598 8.69 -9.04 -11.04
C PHE A 598 8.44 -7.78 -10.21
N VAL A 599 7.77 -6.78 -10.77
CA VAL A 599 7.39 -5.54 -10.07
C VAL A 599 5.88 -5.36 -10.06
N GLY A 600 5.36 -4.82 -8.97
CA GLY A 600 3.93 -4.55 -8.82
C GLY A 600 3.59 -4.12 -7.41
N ASP A 601 2.29 -3.94 -7.16
CA ASP A 601 1.75 -3.68 -5.82
C ASP A 601 0.88 -4.88 -5.40
N PRO A 602 1.30 -5.69 -4.42
CA PRO A 602 0.56 -6.89 -4.03
C PRO A 602 -0.83 -6.57 -3.47
N HIS A 603 -1.13 -5.32 -3.12
CA HIS A 603 -2.42 -4.88 -2.58
C HIS A 603 -3.27 -4.13 -3.61
N GLN A 604 -2.84 -4.08 -4.88
CA GLN A 604 -3.65 -3.61 -6.02
C GLN A 604 -4.09 -4.75 -6.96
N GLN A 605 -4.03 -6.00 -6.52
CA GLN A 605 -4.61 -7.13 -7.27
C GLN A 605 -6.14 -6.97 -7.30
N ILE A 606 -6.70 -6.82 -8.49
CA ILE A 606 -8.15 -6.65 -8.70
C ILE A 606 -8.70 -7.45 -9.89
N TYR A 607 -7.86 -8.26 -10.55
CA TYR A 607 -8.29 -9.12 -11.67
C TYR A 607 -8.40 -10.61 -11.29
N THR A 608 -8.48 -10.95 -10.00
CA THR A 608 -8.66 -12.30 -9.44
C THR A 608 -9.79 -13.09 -10.13
N PHE A 609 -10.89 -12.42 -10.51
CA PHE A 609 -12.00 -13.03 -11.27
C PHE A 609 -11.61 -13.64 -12.63
N ARG A 610 -10.46 -13.25 -13.20
CA ARG A 610 -9.86 -13.79 -14.43
C ARG A 610 -8.93 -14.98 -14.20
N GLY A 611 -8.78 -15.46 -12.95
CA GLY A 611 -7.76 -16.47 -12.59
C GLY A 611 -6.37 -15.88 -12.39
N ALA A 612 -6.28 -14.57 -12.08
CA ALA A 612 -5.04 -13.94 -11.67
C ALA A 612 -4.64 -14.39 -10.25
N VAL A 613 -3.36 -14.63 -10.05
CA VAL A 613 -2.73 -15.08 -8.79
C VAL A 613 -1.57 -14.12 -8.48
N ASN A 614 -1.40 -13.79 -7.21
CA ASN A 614 -0.44 -12.77 -6.77
C ASN A 614 1.01 -13.27 -6.86
N ALA A 615 1.64 -13.13 -8.04
CA ALA A 615 3.00 -13.61 -8.29
C ALA A 615 4.03 -13.06 -7.29
N LEU A 616 3.80 -11.83 -6.82
CA LEU A 616 4.64 -11.17 -5.81
C LEU A 616 4.67 -11.92 -4.47
N PHE A 617 3.64 -12.72 -4.15
CA PHE A 617 3.69 -13.65 -3.02
C PHE A 617 4.09 -15.07 -3.45
N THR A 618 3.47 -15.64 -4.49
CA THR A 618 3.60 -17.08 -4.80
C THR A 618 4.91 -17.51 -5.46
N VAL A 619 5.59 -16.62 -6.19
CA VAL A 619 6.81 -16.99 -6.95
C VAL A 619 8.04 -17.12 -6.02
N PRO A 620 8.84 -18.20 -6.10
CA PRO A 620 10.15 -18.27 -5.43
C PRO A 620 11.10 -17.19 -5.94
N HIS A 621 11.91 -16.59 -5.06
CA HIS A 621 12.76 -15.45 -5.39
C HIS A 621 14.17 -15.62 -4.83
N THR A 622 15.15 -14.99 -5.48
CA THR A 622 16.53 -14.86 -4.96
C THR A 622 16.69 -13.57 -4.17
N HIS A 623 16.02 -12.49 -4.57
CA HIS A 623 16.07 -11.17 -3.89
C HIS A 623 14.68 -10.51 -3.86
N VAL A 624 14.41 -9.76 -2.79
CA VAL A 624 13.24 -8.88 -2.66
C VAL A 624 13.73 -7.48 -2.31
N PHE A 625 13.32 -6.51 -3.11
CA PHE A 625 13.42 -5.09 -2.80
C PHE A 625 12.02 -4.52 -2.52
N TYR A 626 11.96 -3.42 -1.77
CA TYR A 626 10.73 -2.68 -1.50
C TYR A 626 10.81 -1.29 -2.14
N LEU A 627 9.66 -0.73 -2.53
CA LEU A 627 9.53 0.70 -2.83
C LEU A 627 8.35 1.23 -2.01
N THR A 628 8.63 2.08 -1.02
CA THR A 628 7.66 2.51 0.00
C THR A 628 7.20 3.96 -0.15
N GLN A 629 8.03 4.84 -0.70
CA GLN A 629 7.71 6.27 -0.86
C GLN A 629 6.96 6.58 -2.16
N SER A 630 5.75 7.12 -2.03
CA SER A 630 4.90 7.55 -3.15
C SER A 630 5.29 8.94 -3.65
N PHE A 631 5.55 9.06 -4.95
CA PHE A 631 5.71 10.37 -5.60
C PHE A 631 4.36 11.00 -5.97
N ARG A 632 3.27 10.22 -6.00
CA ARG A 632 1.94 10.64 -6.47
C ARG A 632 1.22 11.59 -5.50
N PHE A 633 1.30 11.31 -4.20
CA PHE A 633 0.48 11.95 -3.17
C PHE A 633 1.24 12.19 -1.87
N GLY A 634 0.77 13.16 -1.09
CA GLY A 634 1.33 13.54 0.20
C GLY A 634 0.90 12.69 1.39
N VAL A 635 1.41 13.07 2.56
CA VAL A 635 1.25 12.40 3.85
C VAL A 635 -0.19 12.02 4.22
N GLU A 636 -1.17 12.91 4.02
CA GLU A 636 -2.55 12.67 4.46
C GLU A 636 -3.22 11.53 3.67
N ILE A 637 -3.02 11.48 2.36
CA ILE A 637 -3.55 10.40 1.50
C ILE A 637 -2.77 9.11 1.74
N ALA A 638 -1.44 9.21 1.96
CA ALA A 638 -0.60 8.08 2.33
C ALA A 638 -1.05 7.44 3.65
N TYR A 639 -1.44 8.24 4.66
CA TYR A 639 -1.95 7.72 5.94
C TYR A 639 -3.28 6.96 5.77
N VAL A 640 -4.22 7.45 4.96
CA VAL A 640 -5.46 6.70 4.66
C VAL A 640 -5.14 5.38 3.96
N GLY A 641 -4.23 5.39 2.97
CA GLY A 641 -3.77 4.19 2.29
C GLY A 641 -3.11 3.19 3.25
N ALA A 642 -2.16 3.66 4.07
CA ALA A 642 -1.47 2.86 5.08
C ALA A 642 -2.44 2.27 6.10
N THR A 643 -3.45 3.03 6.53
CA THR A 643 -4.47 2.56 7.48
C THR A 643 -5.31 1.41 6.90
N ILE A 644 -5.68 1.46 5.61
CA ILE A 644 -6.37 0.35 4.93
C ILE A 644 -5.46 -0.89 4.87
N LEU A 645 -4.18 -0.72 4.52
CA LEU A 645 -3.22 -1.84 4.48
C LEU A 645 -3.00 -2.48 5.86
N ASP A 646 -2.86 -1.67 6.91
CA ASP A 646 -2.60 -2.13 8.28
C ASP A 646 -3.86 -2.72 8.94
N VAL A 647 -4.97 -1.98 8.99
CA VAL A 647 -6.18 -2.43 9.69
C VAL A 647 -6.89 -3.54 8.91
N CYS A 648 -7.12 -3.34 7.61
CA CYS A 648 -7.95 -4.25 6.81
C CYS A 648 -7.16 -5.40 6.17
N LYS A 649 -5.83 -5.28 6.06
CA LYS A 649 -4.96 -6.31 5.46
C LYS A 649 -3.78 -6.75 6.34
N ARG A 650 -3.65 -6.24 7.57
CA ARG A 650 -2.61 -6.60 8.57
C ARG A 650 -1.16 -6.38 8.09
N VAL A 651 -0.95 -5.47 7.15
CA VAL A 651 0.37 -5.15 6.58
C VAL A 651 1.10 -4.13 7.48
N ARG A 652 1.93 -4.63 8.40
CA ARG A 652 2.65 -3.79 9.38
C ARG A 652 4.16 -3.63 9.17
N ARG A 653 4.82 -4.55 8.46
CA ARG A 653 6.30 -4.60 8.35
C ARG A 653 6.94 -3.50 7.48
N LYS A 654 6.20 -2.93 6.53
CA LYS A 654 6.62 -1.80 5.69
C LYS A 654 5.42 -0.87 5.52
N THR A 655 5.64 0.43 5.63
CA THR A 655 4.59 1.46 5.66
C THR A 655 4.55 2.22 4.33
N LEU A 656 3.36 2.56 3.83
CA LEU A 656 3.23 3.47 2.69
C LEU A 656 3.61 4.90 3.14
N VAL A 657 4.66 5.45 2.56
CA VAL A 657 5.13 6.82 2.83
C VAL A 657 4.65 7.76 1.71
N GLY A 658 4.19 8.94 2.08
CA GLY A 658 3.84 10.02 1.13
C GLY A 658 5.06 10.78 0.62
N GLY A 659 4.88 11.48 -0.50
CA GLY A 659 5.88 12.41 -1.02
C GLY A 659 5.79 13.78 -0.35
N ASN A 660 6.77 14.65 -0.62
CA ASN A 660 6.84 16.01 -0.07
C ASN A 660 5.76 16.98 -0.62
N HIS A 661 4.78 16.47 -1.40
CA HIS A 661 3.67 17.23 -1.95
C HIS A 661 2.58 17.44 -0.89
N GLN A 662 1.98 18.64 -0.84
CA GLN A 662 0.80 18.86 0.01
C GLN A 662 -0.41 18.08 -0.51
N SER A 663 -1.00 17.25 0.35
CA SER A 663 -2.28 16.58 0.11
C SER A 663 -3.28 16.86 1.23
N GLY A 664 -4.57 16.61 1.01
CA GLY A 664 -5.57 16.73 2.08
C GLY A 664 -6.84 15.91 1.86
N ILE A 665 -7.51 15.63 2.97
CA ILE A 665 -8.63 14.67 3.04
C ILE A 665 -9.91 15.23 3.70
N ARG A 666 -9.96 16.55 3.92
CA ARG A 666 -11.07 17.22 4.66
C ARG A 666 -12.21 17.74 3.76
N GLY A 667 -12.24 17.32 2.50
CA GLY A 667 -13.33 17.59 1.55
C GLY A 667 -13.12 18.78 0.60
N ASP A 668 -11.98 19.47 0.65
CA ASP A 668 -11.67 20.54 -0.32
C ASP A 668 -11.15 19.98 -1.66
N THR A 669 -11.46 20.65 -2.77
CA THR A 669 -11.16 20.18 -4.13
C THR A 669 -10.06 20.99 -4.80
N LYS A 670 -9.29 20.36 -5.69
CA LYS A 670 -8.32 20.99 -6.60
C LYS A 670 -8.32 20.26 -7.94
N GLY A 671 -8.33 20.99 -9.06
CA GLY A 671 -8.30 20.40 -10.40
C GLY A 671 -9.51 19.51 -10.71
N GLN A 672 -9.32 18.58 -11.64
CA GLN A 672 -10.34 17.60 -12.06
C GLN A 672 -10.83 16.75 -10.88
N VAL A 673 -12.14 16.47 -10.83
CA VAL A 673 -12.76 15.64 -9.78
C VAL A 673 -13.17 14.27 -10.34
N ALA A 674 -12.46 13.22 -9.94
CA ALA A 674 -12.79 11.86 -10.36
C ALA A 674 -13.76 11.16 -9.39
N LEU A 675 -14.96 10.83 -9.86
CA LEU A 675 -15.98 10.06 -9.14
C LEU A 675 -15.72 8.56 -9.40
N LEU A 676 -15.18 7.85 -8.41
CA LEU A 676 -14.77 6.45 -8.54
C LEU A 676 -15.71 5.51 -7.78
N SER A 677 -16.30 4.56 -8.50
CA SER A 677 -17.25 3.57 -7.98
C SER A 677 -16.70 2.13 -8.02
N ARG A 678 -17.39 1.22 -7.32
CA ARG A 678 -17.25 -0.22 -7.50
C ARG A 678 -18.06 -0.72 -8.71
N THR A 679 -19.27 -0.20 -8.92
CA THR A 679 -20.22 -0.71 -9.93
C THR A 679 -20.53 0.27 -11.07
N ASN A 680 -20.85 -0.26 -12.26
CA ASN A 680 -21.27 0.56 -13.42
C ASN A 680 -22.63 1.24 -13.19
N ALA A 681 -23.51 0.68 -12.35
CA ALA A 681 -24.80 1.29 -12.03
C ALA A 681 -24.59 2.61 -11.28
N ASN A 682 -23.72 2.63 -10.26
CA ASN A 682 -23.36 3.86 -9.55
C ASN A 682 -22.65 4.90 -10.43
N VAL A 683 -21.91 4.50 -11.47
CA VAL A 683 -21.37 5.45 -12.47
C VAL A 683 -22.50 6.12 -13.25
N PHE A 684 -23.54 5.37 -13.64
CA PHE A 684 -24.70 5.94 -14.33
C PHE A 684 -25.50 6.85 -13.41
N ASP A 685 -25.76 6.43 -12.17
CA ASP A 685 -26.45 7.22 -11.15
C ASP A 685 -25.76 8.58 -10.92
N GLU A 686 -24.44 8.59 -10.77
CA GLU A 686 -23.66 9.82 -10.61
C GLU A 686 -23.59 10.65 -11.90
N ALA A 687 -23.52 10.02 -13.09
CA ALA A 687 -23.56 10.72 -14.37
C ALA A 687 -24.90 11.44 -14.59
N VAL A 688 -26.02 10.85 -14.15
CA VAL A 688 -27.31 11.54 -14.05
C VAL A 688 -27.20 12.69 -13.05
N ARG A 689 -26.75 12.43 -11.81
CA ARG A 689 -26.69 13.42 -10.72
C ARG A 689 -25.81 14.65 -11.01
N VAL A 690 -24.78 14.56 -11.85
CA VAL A 690 -23.95 15.73 -12.24
C VAL A 690 -24.40 16.41 -13.53
N THR A 691 -25.24 15.76 -14.35
CA THR A 691 -25.82 16.39 -15.55
C THR A 691 -27.24 16.92 -15.30
N GLU A 692 -27.87 16.58 -14.18
CA GLU A 692 -29.20 17.06 -13.79
C GLU A 692 -29.11 18.45 -13.12
N GLY A 693 -29.60 19.48 -13.81
CA GLY A 693 -29.60 20.87 -13.38
C GLY A 693 -29.83 21.85 -14.54
N GLU A 694 -29.91 23.15 -14.27
CA GLU A 694 -30.04 24.21 -15.30
C GLU A 694 -28.75 24.38 -16.12
N VAL A 695 -27.59 24.18 -15.48
CA VAL A 695 -26.27 24.17 -16.11
C VAL A 695 -25.67 22.76 -15.91
N PRO A 696 -25.72 21.87 -16.92
CA PRO A 696 -25.22 20.51 -16.79
C PRO A 696 -23.68 20.48 -16.83
N SER A 697 -23.05 19.78 -15.89
CA SER A 697 -21.58 19.67 -15.85
C SER A 697 -21.00 18.88 -17.02
N LYS A 698 -19.76 19.25 -17.39
CA LYS A 698 -18.96 18.56 -18.42
C LYS A 698 -18.36 17.28 -17.86
N ILE A 699 -18.61 16.14 -18.51
CA ILE A 699 -18.23 14.82 -17.98
C ILE A 699 -17.31 14.01 -18.89
N HIS A 700 -16.39 13.25 -18.30
CA HIS A 700 -15.65 12.19 -18.99
C HIS A 700 -15.98 10.82 -18.39
N LEU A 701 -16.57 9.91 -19.18
CA LEU A 701 -16.73 8.51 -18.78
C LEU A 701 -15.44 7.74 -19.07
N ILE A 702 -14.80 7.15 -18.05
CA ILE A 702 -13.51 6.45 -18.23
C ILE A 702 -13.64 5.30 -19.25
N GLY A 703 -12.87 5.39 -20.33
CA GLY A 703 -12.92 4.47 -21.48
C GLY A 703 -13.92 4.85 -22.58
N GLY A 704 -14.64 5.96 -22.43
CA GLY A 704 -15.60 6.51 -23.37
C GLY A 704 -16.98 5.83 -23.38
N ILE A 705 -17.99 6.54 -23.90
CA ILE A 705 -19.39 6.09 -24.03
C ILE A 705 -19.51 4.66 -24.59
N LYS A 706 -18.76 4.36 -25.66
CA LYS A 706 -18.82 3.05 -26.35
C LYS A 706 -18.34 1.89 -25.46
N SER A 707 -17.38 2.14 -24.56
CA SER A 707 -16.90 1.16 -23.57
C SER A 707 -17.82 1.09 -22.33
N PHE A 708 -18.62 2.12 -22.06
CA PHE A 708 -19.68 2.04 -21.06
C PHE A 708 -20.87 1.22 -21.60
N GLY A 709 -21.18 1.42 -22.89
CA GLY A 709 -22.22 0.72 -23.62
C GLY A 709 -23.61 1.32 -23.38
N LEU A 710 -23.72 2.65 -23.46
CA LEU A 710 -25.01 3.36 -23.37
C LEU A 710 -26.01 2.89 -24.45
N ASP A 711 -25.55 2.57 -25.66
CA ASP A 711 -26.38 1.93 -26.70
C ASP A 711 -27.04 0.64 -26.20
N ARG A 712 -26.34 -0.18 -25.39
CA ARG A 712 -26.91 -1.42 -24.83
C ARG A 712 -27.97 -1.13 -23.77
N ILE A 713 -27.88 -0.01 -23.06
CA ILE A 713 -28.91 0.44 -22.09
C ILE A 713 -30.17 0.88 -22.85
N ILE A 714 -30.02 1.63 -23.94
CA ILE A 714 -31.14 1.96 -24.85
C ILE A 714 -31.75 0.67 -25.43
N ASP A 715 -30.93 -0.25 -25.95
CA ASP A 715 -31.43 -1.50 -26.55
C ASP A 715 -32.21 -2.39 -25.56
N ILE A 716 -31.78 -2.44 -24.29
CA ILE A 716 -32.51 -3.13 -23.21
C ILE A 716 -33.80 -2.39 -22.86
N TRP A 717 -33.81 -1.06 -22.84
CA TRP A 717 -35.02 -0.25 -22.64
C TRP A 717 -36.02 -0.39 -23.79
N ILE A 718 -35.55 -0.46 -25.05
CA ILE A 718 -36.42 -0.77 -26.20
C ILE A 718 -37.02 -2.16 -26.02
N LEU A 719 -36.23 -3.16 -25.62
CA LEU A 719 -36.73 -4.53 -25.39
C LEU A 719 -37.78 -4.61 -24.25
N LEU A 720 -37.75 -3.68 -23.28
CA LEU A 720 -38.77 -3.54 -22.23
C LEU A 720 -40.10 -2.94 -22.77
N GLN A 721 -40.08 -2.18 -23.88
CA GLN A 721 -41.29 -1.56 -24.40
C GLN A 721 -42.24 -2.57 -25.08
N PRO A 722 -43.57 -2.41 -24.93
CA PRO A 722 -44.58 -3.19 -25.65
C PRO A 722 -44.34 -3.19 -27.16
N GLU A 723 -44.69 -4.29 -27.83
CA GLU A 723 -44.41 -4.44 -29.26
C GLU A 723 -45.12 -3.38 -30.12
N GLU A 724 -46.35 -3.01 -29.76
CA GLU A 724 -47.11 -1.98 -30.48
C GLU A 724 -46.50 -0.58 -30.31
N GLU A 725 -45.97 -0.26 -29.13
CA GLU A 725 -45.28 1.02 -28.92
C GLU A 725 -43.92 1.05 -29.64
N ARG A 726 -43.20 -0.09 -29.70
CA ARG A 726 -41.99 -0.24 -30.53
C ARG A 726 -42.27 -0.04 -32.02
N LYS A 727 -43.37 -0.60 -32.55
CA LYS A 727 -43.81 -0.39 -33.94
C LYS A 727 -44.17 1.07 -34.19
N LYS A 728 -45.05 1.64 -33.35
CA LYS A 728 -45.54 3.03 -33.40
C LYS A 728 -44.43 4.07 -33.35
N GLN A 729 -43.38 3.84 -32.55
CA GLN A 729 -42.22 4.73 -32.44
C GLN A 729 -41.03 4.34 -33.33
N ASN A 730 -41.16 3.31 -34.19
CA ASN A 730 -40.09 2.77 -35.04
C ASN A 730 -38.77 2.44 -34.28
N LEU A 731 -38.86 1.89 -33.07
CA LEU A 731 -37.71 1.63 -32.20
C LEU A 731 -36.94 0.37 -32.62
N ILE A 732 -35.73 0.55 -33.16
CA ILE A 732 -34.86 -0.53 -33.66
C ILE A 732 -33.74 -0.84 -32.66
N ILE A 733 -33.75 -2.06 -32.11
CA ILE A 733 -32.66 -2.60 -31.28
C ILE A 733 -31.40 -2.81 -32.14
N LYS A 734 -30.28 -2.16 -31.80
CA LYS A 734 -29.01 -2.22 -32.55
C LYS A 734 -28.21 -3.50 -32.24
N ASP A 735 -28.02 -3.81 -30.96
CA ASP A 735 -27.24 -4.95 -30.47
C ASP A 735 -27.84 -6.29 -30.98
N LYS A 736 -27.02 -7.05 -31.72
CA LYS A 736 -27.41 -8.33 -32.33
C LYS A 736 -27.77 -9.40 -31.30
N PHE A 737 -27.18 -9.37 -30.11
CA PHE A 737 -27.51 -10.27 -29.01
C PHE A 737 -28.83 -9.85 -28.35
N ILE A 738 -29.03 -8.57 -28.03
CA ILE A 738 -30.28 -8.09 -27.42
C ILE A 738 -31.47 -8.32 -28.39
N ARG A 739 -31.28 -8.10 -29.70
CA ARG A 739 -32.30 -8.37 -30.73
C ARG A 739 -32.74 -9.84 -30.80
N ARG A 740 -31.88 -10.82 -30.44
CA ARG A 740 -32.24 -12.26 -30.40
C ARG A 740 -33.36 -12.57 -29.39
N TRP A 741 -33.59 -11.70 -28.40
CA TRP A 741 -34.61 -11.89 -27.35
C TRP A 741 -36.01 -11.39 -27.75
N VAL A 742 -36.13 -10.56 -28.80
CA VAL A 742 -37.42 -10.05 -29.30
C VAL A 742 -38.41 -11.18 -29.60
N HIS A 743 -37.91 -12.30 -30.15
CA HIS A 743 -38.70 -13.49 -30.48
C HIS A 743 -38.52 -14.63 -29.47
N LYS A 744 -37.92 -14.37 -28.31
CA LYS A 744 -37.63 -15.35 -27.24
C LYS A 744 -37.95 -14.75 -25.87
N GLU A 745 -39.25 -14.70 -25.55
CA GLU A 745 -39.78 -14.19 -24.27
C GLU A 745 -39.47 -12.71 -23.96
N GLY A 746 -38.89 -11.95 -24.90
CA GLY A 746 -38.64 -10.52 -24.74
C GLY A 746 -37.71 -10.18 -23.58
N PHE A 747 -38.04 -9.11 -22.85
CA PHE A 747 -37.28 -8.66 -21.68
C PHE A 747 -37.25 -9.72 -20.55
N SER A 748 -38.31 -10.51 -20.36
CA SER A 748 -38.33 -11.54 -19.32
C SER A 748 -37.37 -12.69 -19.63
N GLY A 749 -37.28 -13.11 -20.90
CA GLY A 749 -36.29 -14.08 -21.37
C GLY A 749 -34.85 -13.61 -21.16
N LEU A 750 -34.57 -12.33 -21.48
CA LEU A 750 -33.27 -11.73 -21.21
C LEU A 750 -32.96 -11.72 -19.71
N LYS A 751 -33.90 -11.34 -18.84
CA LYS A 751 -33.71 -11.34 -17.38
C LYS A 751 -33.43 -12.75 -16.85
N ARG A 752 -34.17 -13.77 -17.31
CA ARG A 752 -33.91 -15.20 -17.02
C ARG A 752 -32.51 -15.63 -17.44
N TYR A 753 -32.06 -15.26 -18.65
CA TYR A 753 -30.69 -15.53 -19.11
C TYR A 753 -29.64 -14.89 -18.21
N VAL A 754 -29.78 -13.59 -17.89
CA VAL A 754 -28.81 -12.84 -17.09
C VAL A 754 -28.65 -13.46 -15.70
N THR A 755 -29.75 -13.85 -15.05
CA THR A 755 -29.72 -14.55 -13.75
C THR A 755 -29.05 -15.93 -13.86
N ALA A 756 -29.36 -16.72 -14.89
CA ALA A 756 -28.83 -18.09 -15.07
C ALA A 756 -27.36 -18.14 -15.53
N ALA A 757 -26.91 -17.12 -16.28
CA ALA A 757 -25.52 -16.95 -16.70
C ALA A 757 -24.68 -16.20 -15.64
N GLU A 758 -25.33 -15.51 -14.69
CA GLU A 758 -24.73 -14.54 -13.75
C GLU A 758 -23.92 -13.43 -14.46
N ASP A 759 -24.49 -12.88 -15.53
CA ASP A 759 -23.88 -11.78 -16.29
C ASP A 759 -24.06 -10.45 -15.53
N LYS A 760 -23.15 -10.19 -14.58
CA LYS A 760 -23.15 -8.98 -13.75
C LYS A 760 -23.10 -7.66 -14.54
N GLU A 761 -22.62 -7.65 -15.79
CA GLU A 761 -22.62 -6.44 -16.61
C GLU A 761 -24.02 -6.14 -17.15
N LEU A 762 -24.70 -7.17 -17.68
CA LEU A 762 -26.09 -7.03 -18.11
C LEU A 762 -27.05 -6.86 -16.92
N GLU A 763 -26.79 -7.50 -15.78
CA GLU A 763 -27.57 -7.35 -14.54
C GLU A 763 -27.58 -5.89 -14.07
N ALA A 764 -26.41 -5.24 -14.01
CA ALA A 764 -26.31 -3.82 -13.67
C ALA A 764 -27.02 -2.90 -14.70
N LYS A 765 -27.01 -3.26 -15.98
CA LYS A 765 -27.70 -2.49 -17.04
C LYS A 765 -29.22 -2.66 -16.99
N ILE A 766 -29.71 -3.87 -16.69
CA ILE A 766 -31.13 -4.13 -16.41
C ILE A 766 -31.57 -3.33 -15.18
N ALA A 767 -30.82 -3.33 -14.09
CA ALA A 767 -31.15 -2.55 -12.89
C ALA A 767 -31.26 -1.04 -13.17
N VAL A 768 -30.37 -0.47 -14.00
CA VAL A 768 -30.47 0.93 -14.45
C VAL A 768 -31.75 1.18 -15.27
N VAL A 769 -32.07 0.29 -16.21
CA VAL A 769 -33.31 0.40 -17.03
C VAL A 769 -34.57 0.27 -16.17
N GLU A 770 -34.61 -0.66 -15.22
CA GLU A 770 -35.75 -0.82 -14.31
C GLU A 770 -35.91 0.37 -13.34
N LYS A 771 -34.80 0.98 -12.91
CA LYS A 771 -34.79 2.15 -12.00
C LYS A 771 -35.28 3.44 -12.66
N TYR A 772 -34.82 3.75 -13.88
CA TYR A 772 -35.12 5.03 -14.54
C TYR A 772 -36.23 4.92 -15.59
N ASN A 773 -36.51 3.71 -16.10
CA ASN A 773 -37.58 3.36 -17.03
C ASN A 773 -37.82 4.41 -18.13
N ILE A 774 -38.90 5.18 -18.07
CA ILE A 774 -39.32 6.17 -19.08
C ILE A 774 -38.23 7.23 -19.35
N ARG A 775 -37.38 7.56 -18.37
CA ARG A 775 -36.32 8.55 -18.52
C ARG A 775 -35.09 8.06 -19.29
N ILE A 776 -34.93 6.76 -19.56
CA ILE A 776 -33.69 6.22 -20.14
C ILE A 776 -33.24 6.91 -21.45
N PRO A 777 -34.12 7.19 -22.44
CA PRO A 777 -33.70 7.89 -23.66
C PRO A 777 -33.18 9.31 -23.38
N GLU A 778 -33.91 10.07 -22.56
CA GLU A 778 -33.57 11.45 -22.13
C GLU A 778 -32.23 11.50 -21.40
N LEU A 779 -32.02 10.59 -20.44
CA LEU A 779 -30.79 10.51 -19.65
C LEU A 779 -29.59 10.09 -20.51
N VAL A 780 -29.75 9.11 -21.40
CA VAL A 780 -28.65 8.67 -22.28
C VAL A 780 -28.29 9.75 -23.29
N GLU A 781 -29.26 10.45 -23.87
CA GLU A 781 -28.99 11.57 -24.77
C GLU A 781 -28.30 12.74 -24.05
N ARG A 782 -28.73 13.09 -22.82
CA ARG A 782 -28.07 14.09 -21.98
C ARG A 782 -26.62 13.71 -21.66
N ILE A 783 -26.40 12.50 -21.14
CA ILE A 783 -25.05 11.98 -20.83
C ILE A 783 -24.17 11.98 -22.09
N GLY A 784 -24.74 11.67 -23.26
CA GLY A 784 -24.06 11.78 -24.55
C GLY A 784 -23.65 13.21 -24.91
N LYS A 785 -24.56 14.19 -24.76
CA LYS A 785 -24.31 15.61 -25.04
C LYS A 785 -23.33 16.28 -24.06
N CYS A 786 -23.29 15.82 -22.81
CA CYS A 786 -22.39 16.34 -21.78
C CYS A 786 -20.99 15.70 -21.80
N HIS A 787 -20.77 14.67 -22.63
CA HIS A 787 -19.50 13.95 -22.67
C HIS A 787 -18.42 14.68 -23.48
N ILE A 788 -17.22 14.75 -22.92
CA ILE A 788 -16.01 15.22 -23.61
C ILE A 788 -15.00 14.05 -23.69
N GLU A 789 -14.46 13.81 -24.88
CA GLU A 789 -13.47 12.74 -25.10
C GLU A 789 -12.11 13.05 -24.44
N ASP A 790 -11.73 14.33 -24.39
CA ASP A 790 -10.55 14.82 -23.67
C ASP A 790 -10.84 14.92 -22.15
N LEU A 791 -9.88 14.47 -21.35
CA LEU A 791 -9.91 14.52 -19.89
C LEU A 791 -9.67 15.94 -19.36
N ASP A 792 -8.85 16.74 -20.04
CA ASP A 792 -8.35 18.02 -19.50
C ASP A 792 -9.39 19.14 -19.53
N PHE A 793 -10.49 18.95 -20.27
CA PHE A 793 -11.64 19.87 -20.32
C PHE A 793 -12.87 19.37 -19.55
N ALA A 794 -12.78 18.23 -18.85
CA ALA A 794 -13.87 17.67 -18.05
C ALA A 794 -13.88 18.21 -16.61
N GLU A 795 -15.06 18.51 -16.07
CA GLU A 795 -15.23 18.90 -14.67
C GLU A 795 -15.23 17.65 -13.77
N TYR A 796 -16.04 16.65 -14.15
CA TYR A 796 -16.10 15.36 -13.49
C TYR A 796 -15.64 14.22 -14.40
N ILE A 797 -14.79 13.35 -13.86
CA ILE A 797 -14.35 12.12 -14.53
C ILE A 797 -15.00 10.94 -13.80
N LEU A 798 -15.86 10.18 -14.46
CA LEU A 798 -16.66 9.13 -13.81
C LEU A 798 -16.28 7.73 -14.32
N GLY A 799 -16.10 6.78 -13.42
CA GLY A 799 -15.87 5.39 -13.80
C GLY A 799 -15.69 4.43 -12.64
N THR A 800 -15.68 3.14 -12.95
CA THR A 800 -15.36 2.09 -11.99
C THR A 800 -13.85 2.02 -11.74
N VAL A 801 -13.45 1.66 -10.52
CA VAL A 801 -12.04 1.48 -10.14
C VAL A 801 -11.28 0.53 -11.07
N HIS A 802 -11.96 -0.52 -11.56
CA HIS A 802 -11.43 -1.46 -12.55
C HIS A 802 -11.00 -0.82 -13.89
N LYS A 803 -11.61 0.33 -14.28
CA LYS A 803 -11.21 1.14 -15.43
C LYS A 803 -10.25 2.27 -15.06
N ALA A 804 -10.30 2.75 -13.81
CA ALA A 804 -9.41 3.78 -13.29
C ALA A 804 -8.01 3.26 -12.88
N LYS A 805 -7.81 1.94 -12.76
CA LYS A 805 -6.48 1.37 -12.50
C LYS A 805 -5.52 1.70 -13.64
N GLY A 806 -4.37 2.28 -13.29
CA GLY A 806 -3.38 2.83 -14.23
C GLY A 806 -3.59 4.32 -14.58
N LEU A 807 -4.71 4.92 -14.20
CA LEU A 807 -4.93 6.37 -14.23
C LEU A 807 -4.65 7.00 -12.86
N GLU A 808 -4.62 8.32 -12.80
CA GLU A 808 -4.36 9.14 -11.61
C GLU A 808 -5.03 10.52 -11.75
N PHE A 809 -5.62 11.06 -10.69
CA PHE A 809 -6.43 12.29 -10.76
C PHE A 809 -6.07 13.29 -9.66
N ASP A 810 -6.29 14.58 -9.90
CA ASP A 810 -5.99 15.64 -8.94
C ASP A 810 -6.83 15.52 -7.66
N THR A 811 -8.16 15.47 -7.81
CA THR A 811 -9.11 15.14 -6.74
C THR A 811 -9.77 13.79 -7.04
N VAL A 812 -9.86 12.91 -6.05
CA VAL A 812 -10.69 11.69 -6.11
C VAL A 812 -11.81 11.75 -5.08
N HIS A 813 -13.00 11.36 -5.50
CA HIS A 813 -14.18 11.15 -4.69
C HIS A 813 -14.51 9.65 -4.75
N VAL A 814 -14.32 8.95 -3.64
CA VAL A 814 -14.71 7.54 -3.51
C VAL A 814 -16.20 7.50 -3.18
N LEU A 815 -17.00 6.75 -3.95
CA LEU A 815 -18.44 6.63 -3.69
C LEU A 815 -18.75 5.69 -2.50
N ASP A 816 -20.01 5.68 -2.05
CA ASP A 816 -20.46 4.85 -0.93
C ASP A 816 -20.79 3.38 -1.33
N ASP A 817 -20.39 2.89 -2.52
CA ASP A 817 -20.71 1.55 -3.07
C ASP A 817 -19.62 0.46 -2.87
N PHE A 818 -18.63 0.73 -2.01
CA PHE A 818 -17.58 -0.21 -1.57
C PHE A 818 -17.97 -0.92 -0.25
N VAL A 819 -17.07 -1.75 0.28
CA VAL A 819 -17.21 -2.34 1.63
C VAL A 819 -17.31 -1.23 2.70
N LYS A 820 -18.16 -1.48 3.70
CA LYS A 820 -18.49 -0.53 4.76
C LYS A 820 -18.09 -1.03 6.14
N VAL A 821 -17.52 -0.14 6.93
CA VAL A 821 -17.49 -0.27 8.39
C VAL A 821 -18.72 0.47 8.93
N PRO A 822 -19.66 -0.19 9.63
CA PRO A 822 -21.00 0.33 9.88
C PRO A 822 -21.03 1.54 10.82
N CYS A 823 -20.16 1.57 11.83
CA CYS A 823 -20.04 2.67 12.79
C CYS A 823 -18.57 2.89 13.19
N ALA A 824 -18.30 3.94 13.97
CA ALA A 824 -16.97 4.20 14.51
C ALA A 824 -16.57 3.17 15.59
N ARG A 825 -15.26 2.92 15.76
CA ARG A 825 -14.70 1.84 16.61
C ARG A 825 -15.35 1.71 17.99
N HIS A 826 -15.57 2.82 18.69
CA HIS A 826 -16.16 2.82 20.05
C HIS A 826 -17.59 2.27 20.09
N ASN A 827 -18.34 2.34 18.99
CA ASN A 827 -19.69 1.82 18.87
C ASN A 827 -19.74 0.39 18.30
N LEU A 828 -18.62 -0.20 17.85
CA LEU A 828 -18.62 -1.57 17.30
C LEU A 828 -18.89 -2.66 18.35
N ALA A 829 -18.70 -2.36 19.64
CA ALA A 829 -19.10 -3.26 20.73
C ALA A 829 -20.62 -3.54 20.74
N GLN A 830 -21.44 -2.64 20.16
CA GLN A 830 -22.88 -2.83 19.99
C GLN A 830 -23.22 -3.74 18.77
N LEU A 831 -22.22 -4.12 17.95
CA LEU A 831 -22.39 -4.90 16.70
C LEU A 831 -21.43 -6.11 16.68
N PRO A 832 -21.55 -7.09 17.59
CA PRO A 832 -20.56 -8.16 17.79
C PRO A 832 -20.38 -9.12 16.60
N HIS A 833 -21.30 -9.08 15.62
CA HIS A 833 -21.28 -9.88 14.39
C HIS A 833 -20.39 -9.25 13.31
N PHE A 834 -20.02 -7.97 13.42
CA PHE A 834 -19.14 -7.30 12.45
C PHE A 834 -17.68 -7.72 12.63
N ARG A 835 -17.07 -8.29 11.57
CA ARG A 835 -15.64 -8.61 11.52
C ARG A 835 -15.04 -8.14 10.21
N VAL A 836 -13.87 -7.51 10.26
CA VAL A 836 -13.17 -6.97 9.07
C VAL A 836 -12.73 -8.09 8.12
N GLU A 837 -12.44 -9.26 8.68
CA GLU A 837 -12.07 -10.52 8.03
C GLU A 837 -13.24 -11.21 7.30
N SER A 838 -14.48 -10.75 7.47
CA SER A 838 -15.63 -11.30 6.75
C SER A 838 -15.68 -10.90 5.27
N PHE A 839 -14.91 -9.86 4.88
CA PHE A 839 -14.81 -9.36 3.52
C PHE A 839 -13.58 -9.91 2.81
N SER A 840 -13.74 -10.35 1.55
CA SER A 840 -12.64 -10.84 0.72
C SER A 840 -11.60 -9.76 0.42
N GLU A 841 -10.32 -10.12 0.42
CA GLU A 841 -9.19 -9.19 0.20
C GLU A 841 -9.30 -8.34 -1.07
N ASP A 842 -9.90 -8.86 -2.16
CA ASP A 842 -10.16 -8.13 -3.40
C ASP A 842 -10.94 -6.80 -3.17
N GLU A 843 -11.86 -6.76 -2.20
CA GLU A 843 -12.66 -5.57 -1.91
C GLU A 843 -11.85 -4.50 -1.17
N TRP A 844 -10.97 -4.92 -0.24
CA TRP A 844 -10.01 -4.02 0.40
C TRP A 844 -8.95 -3.52 -0.60
N ASN A 845 -8.53 -4.36 -1.55
CA ASN A 845 -7.68 -3.96 -2.67
C ASN A 845 -8.39 -2.92 -3.55
N LEU A 846 -9.67 -3.11 -3.88
CA LEU A 846 -10.46 -2.14 -4.66
C LEU A 846 -10.55 -0.77 -3.96
N LEU A 847 -10.81 -0.75 -2.65
CA LEU A 847 -10.84 0.49 -1.87
C LEU A 847 -9.45 1.17 -1.81
N TYR A 848 -8.39 0.40 -1.60
CA TYR A 848 -7.01 0.89 -1.62
C TYR A 848 -6.60 1.45 -2.99
N VAL A 849 -6.95 0.77 -4.10
CA VAL A 849 -6.73 1.28 -5.46
C VAL A 849 -7.48 2.61 -5.67
N ALA A 850 -8.73 2.71 -5.22
CA ALA A 850 -9.55 3.92 -5.33
C ALA A 850 -8.91 5.12 -4.61
N VAL A 851 -8.63 4.98 -3.31
CA VAL A 851 -7.99 6.00 -2.46
C VAL A 851 -6.66 6.46 -3.07
N THR A 852 -5.84 5.51 -3.53
CA THR A 852 -4.51 5.81 -4.08
C THR A 852 -4.52 6.35 -5.52
N ARG A 853 -5.68 6.57 -6.15
CA ARG A 853 -5.75 7.30 -7.44
C ARG A 853 -5.54 8.81 -7.28
N ALA A 854 -5.74 9.34 -6.09
CA ALA A 854 -5.63 10.78 -5.81
C ALA A 854 -4.16 11.25 -5.86
N LYS A 855 -3.96 12.49 -6.34
CA LYS A 855 -2.69 13.23 -6.25
C LYS A 855 -2.72 14.28 -5.14
N LYS A 856 -3.71 15.17 -5.18
CA LYS A 856 -3.79 16.37 -4.33
C LYS A 856 -4.86 16.24 -3.25
N ARG A 857 -6.06 15.76 -3.61
CA ARG A 857 -7.23 15.73 -2.71
C ARG A 857 -7.98 14.40 -2.76
N LEU A 858 -8.50 13.98 -1.61
CA LEU A 858 -9.38 12.83 -1.45
C LEU A 858 -10.63 13.25 -0.69
N ILE A 859 -11.80 13.10 -1.29
CA ILE A 859 -13.09 13.33 -0.62
C ILE A 859 -13.47 12.03 0.10
N MET A 860 -13.53 12.09 1.43
CA MET A 860 -13.74 10.93 2.29
C MET A 860 -15.22 10.53 2.36
N THR A 861 -15.49 9.22 2.37
CA THR A 861 -16.80 8.68 2.74
C THR A 861 -16.91 8.56 4.26
N LYS A 862 -18.13 8.43 4.78
CA LYS A 862 -18.32 8.10 6.21
C LYS A 862 -17.76 6.71 6.57
N SER A 863 -17.76 5.76 5.61
CA SER A 863 -17.09 4.47 5.76
C SER A 863 -15.56 4.63 5.93
N LEU A 864 -14.93 5.47 5.10
CA LEU A 864 -13.49 5.74 5.20
C LEU A 864 -13.11 6.40 6.54
N GLU A 865 -13.93 7.32 7.07
CA GLU A 865 -13.72 7.82 8.43
C GLU A 865 -13.85 6.69 9.47
N ASN A 866 -14.90 5.85 9.38
CA ASN A 866 -15.07 4.73 10.30
C ASN A 866 -13.86 3.75 10.27
N ILE A 867 -13.27 3.49 9.09
CA ILE A 867 -12.01 2.73 8.94
C ILE A 867 -10.85 3.41 9.69
N LEU A 868 -10.70 4.72 9.59
CA LEU A 868 -9.67 5.45 10.35
C LEU A 868 -9.88 5.35 11.88
N THR A 869 -11.13 5.34 12.35
CA THR A 869 -11.41 5.15 13.79
C THR A 869 -10.98 3.78 14.32
N LEU A 870 -10.88 2.76 13.46
CA LEU A 870 -10.33 1.44 13.85
C LEU A 870 -8.86 1.58 14.28
N ALA A 871 -8.09 2.40 13.57
CA ALA A 871 -6.72 2.78 13.91
C ALA A 871 -6.61 3.84 15.02
N GLY A 872 -7.71 4.16 15.72
CA GLY A 872 -7.76 5.17 16.77
C GLY A 872 -7.79 6.62 16.28
N GLU A 873 -7.87 6.86 14.96
CA GLU A 873 -7.89 8.21 14.41
C GLU A 873 -9.31 8.78 14.34
N TYR A 874 -9.53 9.89 15.04
CA TYR A 874 -10.83 10.56 15.15
C TYR A 874 -10.86 12.01 14.64
N PHE A 875 -9.72 12.52 14.13
CA PHE A 875 -9.51 13.93 13.79
C PHE A 875 -9.77 14.87 14.97
N LEU A 876 -9.21 14.52 16.13
CA LEU A 876 -9.21 15.37 17.33
C LEU A 876 -7.90 16.16 17.40
N GLN A 877 -7.99 17.37 17.95
CA GLN A 877 -6.86 18.23 18.28
C GLN A 877 -7.08 18.79 19.70
N ALA A 878 -6.02 18.86 20.51
CA ALA A 878 -6.09 19.54 21.78
C ALA A 878 -5.99 21.06 21.60
N GLU A 879 -6.79 21.82 22.34
CA GLU A 879 -6.67 23.27 22.49
C GLU A 879 -6.74 23.63 23.97
N LEU A 880 -6.04 24.70 24.39
CA LEU A 880 -6.16 25.24 25.75
C LEU A 880 -7.62 25.58 26.10
N THR A 881 -8.15 25.01 27.18
CA THR A 881 -9.53 25.25 27.65
C THR A 881 -9.79 26.72 27.96
N SER A 882 -8.77 27.44 28.41
CA SER A 882 -8.79 28.89 28.63
C SER A 882 -8.98 29.72 27.35
N ASN A 883 -8.73 29.15 26.16
CA ASN A 883 -9.12 29.72 24.88
C ASN A 883 -10.55 29.33 24.50
N VAL A 884 -10.93 28.06 24.73
CA VAL A 884 -12.27 27.52 24.40
C VAL A 884 -13.39 28.25 25.17
N LEU A 885 -13.20 28.51 26.47
CA LEU A 885 -14.23 29.10 27.33
C LEU A 885 -14.34 30.63 27.26
N LYS A 886 -13.56 31.31 26.40
CA LYS A 886 -13.67 32.77 26.16
C LYS A 886 -15.04 33.18 25.61
N THR A 887 -15.78 32.25 25.02
CA THR A 887 -17.15 32.46 24.49
C THR A 887 -18.25 31.99 25.45
N GLY A 888 -17.90 31.60 26.69
CA GLY A 888 -18.84 31.14 27.71
C GLY A 888 -18.86 29.62 27.88
N VAL A 889 -19.96 29.08 28.43
CA VAL A 889 -20.10 27.65 28.73
C VAL A 889 -20.31 26.85 27.44
N VAL A 890 -19.28 26.10 27.04
CA VAL A 890 -19.33 25.19 25.89
C VAL A 890 -19.83 23.81 26.31
N ARG A 891 -20.67 23.19 25.47
CA ARG A 891 -21.17 21.81 25.64
C ARG A 891 -20.51 20.84 24.67
N CYS A 892 -20.51 19.56 25.01
CA CYS A 892 -20.03 18.48 24.14
C CYS A 892 -20.78 18.45 22.79
N CYS A 893 -20.08 18.24 21.68
CA CYS A 893 -20.66 18.21 20.34
C CYS A 893 -21.29 16.85 19.95
N VAL A 894 -21.32 15.87 20.85
CA VAL A 894 -22.00 14.58 20.65
C VAL A 894 -23.48 14.75 20.97
N GLY A 895 -24.37 14.45 20.01
CA GLY A 895 -25.79 14.82 20.09
C GLY A 895 -26.60 14.20 21.25
N GLN A 896 -26.12 13.09 21.82
CA GLN A 896 -26.71 12.44 23.00
C GLN A 896 -26.04 12.84 24.32
N CYS A 897 -25.00 13.68 24.30
CA CYS A 897 -24.20 14.04 25.47
C CYS A 897 -24.64 15.37 26.07
N ASN A 898 -25.04 15.36 27.34
CA ASN A 898 -25.42 16.58 28.08
C ASN A 898 -24.24 17.29 28.77
N ASN A 899 -23.06 16.66 28.85
CA ASN A 899 -21.90 17.18 29.57
C ASN A 899 -21.42 18.54 29.02
N ALA A 900 -21.18 19.47 29.94
CA ALA A 900 -20.43 20.70 29.69
C ALA A 900 -18.92 20.44 29.73
N ILE A 901 -18.14 21.39 29.23
CA ILE A 901 -16.67 21.36 29.32
C ILE A 901 -16.26 21.99 30.65
N PRO A 902 -15.49 21.28 31.50
CA PRO A 902 -15.11 21.77 32.83
C PRO A 902 -14.09 22.91 32.74
N VAL A 903 -14.12 23.81 33.72
CA VAL A 903 -13.30 25.03 33.75
C VAL A 903 -11.89 24.78 34.31
N ASP A 904 -11.72 23.70 35.07
CA ASP A 904 -10.50 23.35 35.83
C ASP A 904 -9.53 22.40 35.09
N THR A 905 -9.87 21.94 33.88
CA THR A 905 -8.95 21.14 33.04
C THR A 905 -8.25 22.04 32.02
N ALA A 906 -6.91 21.99 31.94
CA ALA A 906 -6.15 22.93 31.13
C ALA A 906 -6.29 22.73 29.61
N LEU A 907 -6.62 21.51 29.17
CA LEU A 907 -6.81 21.16 27.76
C LEU A 907 -8.22 20.64 27.47
N THR A 908 -8.67 20.83 26.24
CA THR A 908 -9.95 20.35 25.72
C THR A 908 -9.75 19.73 24.33
N MET A 909 -10.38 18.58 24.08
CA MET A 909 -10.32 17.91 22.77
C MET A 909 -11.38 18.46 21.81
N LYS A 910 -10.97 18.82 20.60
CA LYS A 910 -11.80 19.40 19.53
C LYS A 910 -11.79 18.51 18.30
N LYS A 911 -12.95 18.04 17.86
CA LYS A 911 -13.10 17.38 16.56
C LYS A 911 -13.08 18.42 15.45
N LEU A 912 -12.23 18.19 14.47
CA LEU A 912 -12.05 19.06 13.29
C LEU A 912 -13.15 18.79 12.24
N PRO A 913 -13.59 19.81 11.48
CA PRO A 913 -14.65 19.66 10.50
C PRO A 913 -14.22 18.85 9.26
N ILE A 914 -15.16 18.11 8.68
CA ILE A 914 -14.96 17.25 7.50
C ILE A 914 -16.23 17.27 6.63
N THR A 915 -16.07 17.57 5.34
CA THR A 915 -17.13 17.41 4.34
C THR A 915 -17.00 16.06 3.63
N TYR A 916 -18.04 15.22 3.69
CA TYR A 916 -18.02 13.88 3.11
C TYR A 916 -18.45 13.84 1.64
N SER A 917 -18.23 12.68 0.99
CA SER A 917 -18.74 12.27 -0.33
C SER A 917 -20.13 12.84 -0.67
N ASN A 918 -21.11 12.52 0.17
CA ASN A 918 -22.52 12.89 0.03
C ASN A 918 -22.85 14.38 0.35
N ARG A 919 -21.85 15.26 0.37
CA ARG A 919 -21.92 16.70 0.72
C ARG A 919 -22.49 17.01 2.12
N LYS A 920 -22.66 16.01 2.99
CA LYS A 920 -22.94 16.28 4.42
C LYS A 920 -21.67 16.78 5.07
N GLU A 921 -21.79 17.90 5.77
CA GLU A 921 -20.71 18.50 6.56
C GLU A 921 -20.81 18.01 8.01
N ASN A 922 -19.75 17.38 8.50
CA ASN A 922 -19.52 17.27 9.93
C ASN A 922 -18.84 18.56 10.39
N LYS A 923 -19.59 19.42 11.09
CA LYS A 923 -19.08 20.72 11.57
C LYS A 923 -18.02 20.61 12.67
N GLY A 924 -17.76 19.41 13.18
CA GLY A 924 -16.86 19.20 14.31
C GLY A 924 -17.40 19.82 15.59
N GLY A 925 -16.50 20.22 16.49
CA GLY A 925 -16.83 20.82 17.78
C GLY A 925 -16.04 20.21 18.93
N TYR A 926 -16.27 20.71 20.14
CA TYR A 926 -15.52 20.31 21.33
C TYR A 926 -16.16 19.11 22.02
N LEU A 927 -15.34 18.24 22.63
CA LEU A 927 -15.78 17.06 23.38
C LEU A 927 -15.59 17.27 24.88
N CYS A 928 -16.50 16.71 25.68
CA CYS A 928 -16.21 16.46 27.10
C CYS A 928 -15.25 15.26 27.24
N HIS A 929 -14.58 15.16 28.37
CA HIS A 929 -13.53 14.16 28.58
C HIS A 929 -14.05 12.72 28.53
N SER A 930 -15.24 12.43 29.06
CA SER A 930 -15.91 11.13 28.90
C SER A 930 -16.11 10.74 27.41
N CYS A 931 -16.61 11.65 26.58
CA CYS A 931 -16.77 11.39 25.14
C CYS A 931 -15.44 11.29 24.37
N ALA A 932 -14.36 11.90 24.88
CA ALA A 932 -13.01 11.75 24.35
C ALA A 932 -12.42 10.39 24.74
N GLU A 933 -12.52 9.99 26.00
CA GLU A 933 -12.06 8.69 26.54
C GLU A 933 -12.63 7.51 25.74
N GLN A 934 -13.95 7.53 25.47
CA GLN A 934 -14.61 6.53 24.62
C GLN A 934 -13.96 6.39 23.23
N ARG A 935 -13.37 7.46 22.69
CA ARG A 935 -12.80 7.52 21.34
C ARG A 935 -11.30 7.19 21.34
N ILE A 936 -10.50 8.01 22.02
CA ILE A 936 -9.03 7.98 22.01
C ILE A 936 -8.41 7.26 23.21
N GLY A 937 -9.24 6.70 24.11
CA GLY A 937 -8.76 5.89 25.23
C GLY A 937 -7.84 6.67 26.18
N PRO A 938 -6.74 6.03 26.65
CA PRO A 938 -5.80 6.66 27.58
C PRO A 938 -5.16 7.98 27.13
N LEU A 939 -5.22 8.36 25.84
CA LEU A 939 -4.79 9.69 25.39
C LEU A 939 -5.61 10.83 26.00
N THR A 940 -6.84 10.58 26.48
CA THR A 940 -7.64 11.56 27.23
C THR A 940 -7.02 11.95 28.57
N PHE A 941 -6.19 11.11 29.18
CA PHE A 941 -5.54 11.46 30.45
C PHE A 941 -4.38 12.46 30.29
N LEU A 942 -4.11 12.92 29.06
CA LEU A 942 -3.34 14.13 28.79
C LEU A 942 -4.14 15.43 29.03
N THR A 943 -5.47 15.36 29.08
CA THR A 943 -6.35 16.55 29.17
C THR A 943 -7.21 16.61 30.44
N ALA A 944 -7.35 15.51 31.18
CA ALA A 944 -8.06 15.45 32.46
C ALA A 944 -7.54 14.30 33.33
N SER A 945 -7.64 14.41 34.65
CA SER A 945 -7.31 13.31 35.56
C SER A 945 -8.41 12.22 35.53
N PRO A 946 -8.11 10.95 35.86
CA PRO A 946 -9.10 9.88 35.75
C PRO A 946 -10.33 10.07 36.62
N GLU A 947 -10.21 10.69 37.80
CA GLU A 947 -11.35 11.00 38.68
C GLU A 947 -12.29 12.01 38.01
N ARG A 948 -11.75 12.97 37.25
CA ARG A 948 -12.53 13.92 36.46
C ARG A 948 -13.22 13.25 35.28
N VAL A 949 -12.57 12.30 34.59
CA VAL A 949 -13.21 11.53 33.50
C VAL A 949 -14.37 10.69 34.04
N HIS A 950 -14.16 9.95 35.13
CA HIS A 950 -15.17 9.11 35.75
C HIS A 950 -16.33 9.88 36.41
N SER A 951 -16.11 11.16 36.77
CA SER A 951 -17.18 12.03 37.29
C SER A 951 -18.18 12.52 36.23
N MET A 952 -17.97 12.22 34.94
CA MET A 952 -18.85 12.61 33.84
C MET A 952 -19.70 11.43 33.35
N ASP A 953 -20.96 11.70 33.00
CA ASP A 953 -21.84 10.71 32.38
C ASP A 953 -21.20 10.13 31.11
N ARG A 954 -21.17 8.79 30.99
CA ARG A 954 -20.78 8.10 29.76
C ARG A 954 -21.93 8.09 28.78
N THR A 955 -21.71 8.66 27.60
CA THR A 955 -22.73 8.77 26.54
C THR A 955 -22.91 7.44 25.82
N ILE A 956 -24.16 7.04 25.55
CA ILE A 956 -24.48 5.93 24.64
C ILE A 956 -24.99 6.52 23.33
N GLU A 957 -24.30 6.25 22.22
CA GLU A 957 -24.63 6.79 20.91
C GLU A 957 -25.54 5.83 20.12
N ASN A 958 -26.67 6.34 19.65
CA ASN A 958 -27.63 5.58 18.85
C ASN A 958 -27.06 5.32 17.44
N ILE A 959 -26.74 4.06 17.13
CA ILE A 959 -26.24 3.69 15.79
C ILE A 959 -27.38 3.69 14.77
N VAL A 960 -27.44 4.73 13.94
CA VAL A 960 -28.37 4.79 12.80
C VAL A 960 -27.81 4.00 11.62
N LEU A 961 -28.01 2.68 11.62
CA LEU A 961 -27.73 1.82 10.48
C LEU A 961 -28.72 2.09 9.32
N PRO A 962 -28.27 2.06 8.05
CA PRO A 962 -29.17 2.00 6.90
C PRO A 962 -30.12 0.79 7.02
N ARG A 963 -31.42 0.95 6.67
CA ARG A 963 -32.44 -0.11 6.89
C ARG A 963 -32.05 -1.50 6.34
N HIS A 964 -31.32 -1.56 5.23
CA HIS A 964 -30.86 -2.82 4.64
C HIS A 964 -29.69 -3.46 5.41
N GLU A 965 -28.78 -2.66 5.96
CA GLU A 965 -27.71 -3.13 6.85
C GLU A 965 -28.29 -3.54 8.21
N ALA A 966 -29.23 -2.76 8.75
CA ALA A 966 -29.97 -3.11 9.97
C ALA A 966 -30.71 -4.45 9.85
N LEU A 967 -31.40 -4.70 8.73
CA LEU A 967 -32.07 -5.97 8.46
C LEU A 967 -31.10 -7.16 8.36
N LEU A 968 -29.90 -6.96 7.81
CA LEU A 968 -28.87 -8.00 7.77
C LEU A 968 -28.35 -8.34 9.18
N PHE A 969 -28.09 -7.33 10.02
CA PHE A 969 -27.70 -7.50 11.43
C PHE A 969 -28.86 -7.89 12.38
N LEU A 970 -30.05 -8.19 11.85
CA LEU A 970 -31.20 -8.75 12.59
C LEU A 970 -31.57 -10.17 12.13
N VAL A 971 -30.83 -10.72 11.16
CA VAL A 971 -31.02 -12.07 10.59
C VAL A 971 -29.82 -12.99 10.90
N PHE A 972 -28.75 -12.43 11.49
CA PHE A 972 -27.53 -13.10 11.95
C PHE A 972 -27.23 -12.78 13.41
#